data_AF-A0A928QC27-F1
#
_entry.id   AF-A0A928QC27-F1
#
_cell.length_a   1.000
_cell.length_b   1.000
_cell.length_c   1.000
_cell.angle_alpha   90.00
_cell.angle_beta   90.00
_cell.angle_gamma   90.00
#
_symmetry.space_group_name_H-M   'P 1'
#
loop_
_entity.id
_entity.type
_entity.pdbx_description
1 polymer ?
#
loop_
_entity_poly.entity_id
_entity_poly.type
_entity_poly.pdbx_seq_one_letter_code
_entity_poly.pdbx_strand_id
1 'polypeptide(L)'
;MKNRFLSRLTAMLSATAMFCSLIYVPQSYIKDAEAQAADIKDFSIADVTMTDAYCTNAFSKEMDYLMAFDTEKLLAGFRQNAGLSTNGATRYGGWENTNIAGHSVGHYLTAIAQAYQNPTITAEQKNALYSRMKILIDGMQQCQKNSKGKTGFLWAAPVPSDGNVERQFDRVEIGKANIFDDAWVPWYTMHKLIAGIVDVYKATGYAPAKEVGSNLGDWVYNRCSKWSEQTHRTVLSIEYGGMNDCMYDLYAVTGKDSHAVAAHYFDETALFDKVLNGGRNVLTNRHANTTIPKFIGALKRYTVLDGKSVNGQKVDASIYLKYAETFWEMVTTHHTYITGGNSEWEHFGEDNILDGERTNCNCETCNSYNMLKLSRELFKITHDSKYMDFYETAYYNSILSSQNPETGMTTYFQPMATGYFKVYSTPWDKFWCCTGSGMENFTKLGDTIYMQDDNTLYVNLYQSSVLDWSEKGCTIKQESNIPDGNTAKFTVTGNAKLDICFRIPDWIAGGMTININGVKYNYQTVNGYAKVTGDFSSGDVIELTIPSKVRAYSLPDAPDVYGFKYGPLVLSAELGKENMKTDSTGMWVTIPKEKVVPSETIKLAKEGQSVAAFMAEIDEHLVREAGTMKFTLKDTNTNLVFTPHYKQYEQRYGIYWKFVPNGTVIEEKLPRAKTTTTDTVQPGYGQYESDNLHNMVELNSVSVTNDSTYRYAKEGGWFTYRMAVDADAPMLRLRIKLRKADNGKSLRVRVGDAILWAGKLDYTGEQNVYELMLAIPEDVRERCIYNITADEKDYSVMDVTFSSDVDGEESAKVCDFIYMDAIQPLYEYDSSIAYYVDCGDHNTTTVTGRDKLGMYNCITEQLYGADEVTGKKWGLVDDSEDQYNGSGKSSGIYTANTWPDEANTADGADKSYSFRYTKNQYEAGIARHLDYSFELPNGNYSIELAFTDPWGCSKNPTAYANYGKSNEAVLATNAPTDRSAVKGNAKVTDGELTINLRSDDKAINICYIIIRPTDTESASVKGKKGDVNLDSTVDIADAVVMNKYILGKESITGEQAYAADIMSDANPDIFDMLMMRKMISNNA
;
A
#
# COMPACT_ATOMS: atom_id res chain seq x y z
N MET A 1 39.80 52.43 -6.64
CA MET A 1 41.10 51.72 -6.62
C MET A 1 40.78 50.25 -6.88
N LYS A 2 40.63 49.77 -8.11
CA LYS A 2 41.67 49.34 -9.07
C LYS A 2 42.97 48.84 -8.42
N ASN A 3 43.33 47.62 -8.84
CA ASN A 3 44.68 47.08 -9.00
C ASN A 3 45.30 46.38 -7.76
N ARG A 4 45.91 45.19 -7.86
CA ARG A 4 46.38 44.43 -9.04
C ARG A 4 47.00 43.07 -8.64
N PHE A 5 47.03 42.20 -9.63
CA PHE A 5 48.11 41.25 -10.03
C PHE A 5 48.14 39.88 -9.37
N LEU A 6 47.73 38.82 -10.09
CA LEU A 6 48.41 38.13 -11.21
C LEU A 6 49.59 37.24 -10.77
N SER A 7 49.40 35.95 -11.08
CA SER A 7 50.30 35.06 -11.83
C SER A 7 50.88 33.89 -11.05
N ARG A 8 50.49 32.66 -11.45
CA ARG A 8 51.34 31.82 -12.31
C ARG A 8 50.58 30.60 -12.86
N LEU A 9 50.89 30.34 -14.12
CA LEU A 9 50.34 29.40 -15.09
C LEU A 9 51.25 28.16 -15.15
N THR A 10 50.69 26.93 -15.23
CA THR A 10 51.02 25.80 -16.13
C THR A 10 50.58 24.46 -15.53
N ALA A 11 50.13 23.40 -16.23
CA ALA A 11 49.30 23.18 -17.42
C ALA A 11 49.39 21.67 -17.78
N MET A 12 48.25 20.97 -17.91
CA MET A 12 47.93 19.83 -18.81
C MET A 12 46.51 19.33 -18.46
N LEU A 13 45.45 19.72 -19.20
CA LEU A 13 44.74 18.98 -20.28
C LEU A 13 44.23 17.59 -19.82
N SER A 14 42.95 17.22 -19.85
CA SER A 14 41.87 17.50 -20.83
C SER A 14 40.48 17.00 -20.35
N ALA A 15 39.40 17.69 -20.77
CA ALA A 15 37.96 17.30 -20.83
C ALA A 15 37.28 16.90 -19.50
N THR A 16 36.21 17.54 -19.02
CA THR A 16 34.87 17.70 -19.61
C THR A 16 34.17 18.94 -19.01
N ALA A 17 33.55 19.77 -19.84
CA ALA A 17 32.79 20.95 -19.41
C ALA A 17 31.28 20.67 -19.51
N MET A 18 30.58 20.70 -18.38
CA MET A 18 29.13 20.87 -18.30
C MET A 18 28.88 22.35 -17.99
N PHE A 19 28.40 23.10 -18.98
CA PHE A 19 27.90 24.46 -18.79
C PHE A 19 26.42 24.48 -19.11
N CYS A 20 25.63 24.97 -18.15
CA CYS A 20 24.25 25.36 -18.32
C CYS A 20 24.08 26.24 -19.58
N SER A 21 23.31 25.74 -20.53
CA SER A 21 22.70 26.56 -21.57
C SER A 21 21.21 26.27 -21.59
N LEU A 22 20.44 27.26 -21.13
CA LEU A 22 19.03 27.45 -21.43
C LEU A 22 18.80 27.21 -22.92
N ILE A 23 18.18 26.09 -23.27
CA ILE A 23 17.58 25.91 -24.59
C ILE A 23 16.15 26.43 -24.49
N TYR A 24 16.00 27.64 -25.00
CA TYR A 24 14.76 28.26 -25.43
C TYR A 24 14.07 27.32 -26.42
N VAL A 25 12.98 26.65 -26.01
CA VAL A 25 12.12 25.92 -26.95
C VAL A 25 11.34 26.97 -27.75
N PRO A 26 11.50 27.07 -29.07
CA PRO A 26 10.80 28.08 -29.86
C PRO A 26 9.30 27.78 -29.87
N GLN A 27 8.55 28.69 -29.26
CA GLN A 27 7.10 28.79 -29.31
C GLN A 27 6.66 29.26 -30.71
N SER A 28 6.77 28.39 -31.71
CA SER A 28 6.24 28.64 -33.05
C SER A 28 6.10 27.33 -33.84
N TYR A 29 5.04 26.57 -33.56
CA TYR A 29 4.28 25.76 -34.54
C TYR A 29 2.96 25.32 -33.90
N ILE A 30 2.18 26.27 -33.34
CA ILE A 30 0.73 26.10 -33.30
C ILE A 30 0.25 26.69 -34.63
N LYS A 31 0.23 25.85 -35.67
CA LYS A 31 -0.69 26.11 -36.76
C LYS A 31 -2.07 25.87 -36.17
N ASP A 32 -2.94 26.86 -36.27
CA ASP A 32 -4.37 26.69 -36.17
C ASP A 32 -4.76 25.50 -37.06
N ALA A 33 -4.92 24.33 -36.44
CA ALA A 33 -5.67 23.24 -37.01
C ALA A 33 -7.13 23.59 -36.72
N GLU A 34 -7.79 24.12 -37.74
CA GLU A 34 -9.25 24.13 -37.78
C GLU A 34 -9.75 22.76 -37.31
N ALA A 35 -10.68 22.77 -36.35
CA ALA A 35 -11.34 21.58 -35.85
C ALA A 35 -11.89 20.77 -37.04
N GLN A 36 -11.22 19.68 -37.36
CA GLN A 36 -11.72 18.69 -38.30
C GLN A 36 -12.04 17.42 -37.52
N ALA A 37 -13.34 17.19 -37.41
CA ALA A 37 -13.98 16.09 -36.70
C ALA A 37 -13.51 14.72 -37.23
N ALA A 38 -13.01 13.91 -36.31
CA ALA A 38 -12.83 12.46 -36.42
C ALA A 38 -12.30 11.93 -35.06
N ASP A 39 -13.20 11.64 -34.11
CA ASP A 39 -12.85 10.91 -32.87
C ASP A 39 -12.82 9.42 -33.19
N ILE A 40 -11.75 8.71 -32.82
CA ILE A 40 -11.69 7.25 -32.92
C ILE A 40 -12.84 6.64 -32.09
N LYS A 41 -13.55 5.69 -32.69
CA LYS A 41 -14.70 4.99 -32.11
C LYS A 41 -14.41 3.54 -31.85
N ASP A 42 -15.09 3.02 -30.84
CA ASP A 42 -15.08 1.60 -30.52
C ASP A 42 -15.87 0.81 -31.57
N PHE A 43 -15.44 -0.42 -31.85
CA PHE A 43 -16.34 -1.43 -32.40
C PHE A 43 -17.26 -1.95 -31.30
N SER A 44 -18.43 -2.48 -31.68
CA SER A 44 -19.26 -3.20 -30.72
C SER A 44 -18.55 -4.48 -30.28
N ILE A 45 -18.79 -4.92 -29.05
CA ILE A 45 -18.33 -6.25 -28.58
C ILE A 45 -18.83 -7.36 -29.54
N ALA A 46 -20.01 -7.18 -30.14
CA ALA A 46 -20.58 -8.11 -31.09
C ALA A 46 -19.81 -8.23 -32.42
N ASP A 47 -19.02 -7.22 -32.77
CA ASP A 47 -18.29 -7.18 -34.04
C ASP A 47 -16.97 -7.95 -33.96
N VAL A 48 -16.48 -8.27 -32.75
CA VAL A 48 -15.16 -8.87 -32.54
C VAL A 48 -15.28 -10.24 -31.90
N THR A 49 -14.99 -11.28 -32.67
CA THR A 49 -14.88 -12.66 -32.18
C THR A 49 -13.46 -12.94 -31.73
N MET A 50 -13.25 -13.07 -30.42
CA MET A 50 -11.97 -13.53 -29.86
C MET A 50 -11.74 -15.00 -30.24
N THR A 51 -10.56 -15.34 -30.74
CA THR A 51 -10.16 -16.73 -31.08
C THR A 51 -8.84 -17.15 -30.44
N ASP A 52 -8.19 -16.27 -29.69
CA ASP A 52 -7.05 -16.61 -28.85
C ASP A 52 -7.48 -17.63 -27.77
N ALA A 53 -6.76 -18.75 -27.68
CA ALA A 53 -7.16 -19.88 -26.85
C ALA A 53 -7.18 -19.53 -25.35
N TYR A 54 -6.22 -18.71 -24.88
CA TYR A 54 -6.15 -18.32 -23.47
C TYR A 54 -7.30 -17.39 -23.10
N CYS A 55 -7.55 -16.37 -23.94
CA CYS A 55 -8.65 -15.42 -23.73
C CYS A 55 -10.02 -16.09 -23.87
N THR A 56 -10.17 -17.04 -24.80
CA THR A 56 -11.41 -17.83 -24.96
C THR A 56 -11.69 -18.68 -23.72
N ASN A 57 -10.65 -19.33 -23.15
CA ASN A 57 -10.80 -20.05 -21.89
C ASN A 57 -11.18 -19.11 -20.74
N ALA A 58 -10.50 -17.97 -20.62
CA ALA A 58 -10.78 -16.98 -19.58
C ALA A 58 -12.23 -16.48 -19.63
N PHE A 59 -12.73 -16.13 -20.82
CA PHE A 59 -14.14 -15.78 -21.03
C PHE A 59 -15.09 -16.93 -20.69
N SER A 60 -14.76 -18.16 -21.08
CA SER A 60 -15.59 -19.33 -20.74
C SER A 60 -15.73 -19.54 -19.24
N LYS A 61 -14.63 -19.38 -18.48
CA LYS A 61 -14.65 -19.50 -17.02
C LYS A 61 -15.49 -18.41 -16.36
N GLU A 62 -15.37 -17.18 -16.85
CA GLU A 62 -16.20 -16.08 -16.39
C GLU A 62 -17.68 -16.31 -16.72
N MET A 63 -17.99 -16.78 -17.93
CA MET A 63 -19.36 -17.08 -18.35
C MET A 63 -19.99 -18.17 -17.48
N ASP A 64 -19.25 -19.23 -17.14
CA ASP A 64 -19.72 -20.27 -16.22
C ASP A 64 -20.02 -19.68 -14.83
N TYR A 65 -19.17 -18.79 -14.34
CA TYR A 65 -19.37 -18.10 -13.05
C TYR A 65 -20.62 -17.22 -13.07
N LEU A 66 -20.76 -16.34 -14.09
CA LEU A 66 -21.90 -15.43 -14.24
C LEU A 66 -23.24 -16.18 -14.36
N MET A 67 -23.23 -17.33 -15.03
CA MET A 67 -24.41 -18.19 -15.21
C MET A 67 -24.81 -18.94 -13.94
N ALA A 68 -23.91 -19.11 -12.98
CA ALA A 68 -24.16 -19.80 -11.72
C ALA A 68 -24.78 -18.91 -10.63
N PHE A 69 -24.85 -17.59 -10.84
CA PHE A 69 -25.53 -16.68 -9.92
C PHE A 69 -27.04 -16.96 -9.81
N ASP A 70 -27.57 -16.76 -8.61
CA ASP A 70 -28.99 -16.81 -8.28
C ASP A 70 -29.57 -15.39 -8.28
N THR A 71 -30.47 -15.11 -9.21
CA THR A 71 -31.11 -13.80 -9.35
C THR A 71 -31.97 -13.43 -8.14
N GLU A 72 -32.53 -14.42 -7.43
CA GLU A 72 -33.34 -14.17 -6.24
C GLU A 72 -32.47 -13.72 -5.07
N LYS A 73 -31.25 -14.27 -4.93
CA LYS A 73 -30.26 -13.80 -3.96
C LYS A 73 -29.75 -12.40 -4.28
N LEU A 74 -29.47 -12.10 -5.55
CA LEU A 74 -29.08 -10.76 -5.99
C LEU A 74 -30.17 -9.71 -5.71
N LEU A 75 -31.46 -10.10 -5.77
CA LEU A 75 -32.59 -9.22 -5.46
C LEU A 75 -33.00 -9.19 -3.99
N ALA A 76 -32.49 -10.11 -3.15
CA ALA A 76 -32.98 -10.30 -1.79
C ALA A 76 -32.87 -9.02 -0.96
N GLY A 77 -31.73 -8.32 -1.05
CA GLY A 77 -31.51 -7.08 -0.30
C GLY A 77 -32.44 -5.95 -0.72
N PHE A 78 -32.61 -5.74 -2.03
CA PHE A 78 -33.53 -4.73 -2.56
C PHE A 78 -34.98 -4.98 -2.15
N ARG A 79 -35.43 -6.24 -2.23
CA ARG A 79 -36.80 -6.64 -1.88
C ARG A 79 -37.06 -6.47 -0.39
N GLN A 80 -36.13 -6.89 0.47
CA GLN A 80 -36.27 -6.71 1.91
C GLN A 80 -36.43 -5.23 2.26
N ASN A 81 -35.60 -4.36 1.69
CA ASN A 81 -35.60 -2.93 1.96
C ASN A 81 -36.90 -2.26 1.47
N ALA A 82 -37.45 -2.73 0.35
CA ALA A 82 -38.75 -2.32 -0.19
C ALA A 82 -39.97 -2.97 0.52
N GLY A 83 -39.76 -3.84 1.51
CA GLY A 83 -40.85 -4.55 2.19
C GLY A 83 -41.56 -5.60 1.32
N LEU A 84 -40.88 -6.12 0.30
CA LEU A 84 -41.37 -7.16 -0.60
C LEU A 84 -40.86 -8.54 -0.18
N SER A 85 -41.56 -9.61 -0.62
CA SER A 85 -41.11 -11.00 -0.42
C SER A 85 -39.75 -11.23 -1.09
N THR A 86 -38.79 -11.82 -0.37
CA THR A 86 -37.52 -12.28 -0.95
C THR A 86 -37.63 -13.66 -1.59
N ASN A 87 -38.82 -14.26 -1.59
CA ASN A 87 -39.09 -15.63 -2.05
C ASN A 87 -38.23 -16.69 -1.33
N GLY A 88 -37.90 -16.43 -0.06
CA GLY A 88 -37.05 -17.30 0.76
C GLY A 88 -35.56 -17.17 0.48
N ALA A 89 -35.14 -16.33 -0.48
CA ALA A 89 -33.74 -16.06 -0.74
C ALA A 89 -33.13 -15.15 0.34
N THR A 90 -31.85 -15.39 0.62
CA THR A 90 -30.99 -14.55 1.45
C THR A 90 -29.97 -13.81 0.57
N ARG A 91 -29.34 -12.75 1.10
CA ARG A 91 -28.19 -12.14 0.43
C ARG A 91 -27.05 -13.16 0.28
N TYR A 92 -26.15 -12.88 -0.65
CA TYR A 92 -24.85 -13.56 -0.73
C TYR A 92 -23.99 -13.23 0.51
N GLY A 93 -22.97 -14.05 0.77
CA GLY A 93 -22.06 -13.87 1.91
C GLY A 93 -21.04 -12.74 1.70
N GLY A 94 -20.10 -12.61 2.63
CA GLY A 94 -19.07 -11.58 2.57
C GLY A 94 -19.63 -10.16 2.53
N TRP A 95 -19.02 -9.30 1.71
CA TRP A 95 -19.37 -7.87 1.61
C TRP A 95 -20.82 -7.64 1.16
N GLU A 96 -21.41 -8.56 0.39
CA GLU A 96 -22.81 -8.48 -0.03
C GLU A 96 -23.83 -8.71 1.10
N ASN A 97 -23.38 -9.00 2.31
CA ASN A 97 -24.23 -9.02 3.51
C ASN A 97 -23.91 -7.88 4.49
N THR A 98 -23.22 -6.83 4.04
CA THR A 98 -22.78 -5.69 4.87
C THR A 98 -23.24 -4.36 4.27
N ASN A 99 -22.78 -3.23 4.82
CA ASN A 99 -23.18 -1.89 4.41
C ASN A 99 -22.88 -1.53 2.94
N ILE A 100 -21.98 -2.24 2.25
CA ILE A 100 -21.67 -2.00 0.82
C ILE A 100 -22.57 -2.81 -0.14
N ALA A 101 -23.44 -3.70 0.36
CA ALA A 101 -24.18 -4.64 -0.49
C ALA A 101 -25.00 -3.97 -1.60
N GLY A 102 -25.07 -4.64 -2.74
CA GLY A 102 -25.57 -4.12 -4.00
C GLY A 102 -24.45 -3.69 -4.97
N HIS A 103 -23.22 -3.47 -4.48
CA HIS A 103 -22.12 -3.05 -5.35
C HIS A 103 -21.76 -4.15 -6.37
N SER A 104 -21.71 -5.41 -5.95
CA SER A 104 -21.42 -6.53 -6.85
C SER A 104 -22.56 -6.80 -7.81
N VAL A 105 -23.81 -6.49 -7.41
CA VAL A 105 -24.98 -6.58 -8.30
C VAL A 105 -24.84 -5.58 -9.45
N GLY A 106 -24.35 -4.37 -9.18
CA GLY A 106 -24.04 -3.38 -10.21
C GLY A 106 -22.99 -3.89 -11.20
N HIS A 107 -21.87 -4.41 -10.70
CA HIS A 107 -20.83 -5.04 -11.52
C HIS A 107 -21.35 -6.23 -12.33
N TYR A 108 -22.16 -7.09 -11.71
CA TYR A 108 -22.77 -8.24 -12.36
C TYR A 108 -23.65 -7.83 -13.54
N LEU A 109 -24.45 -6.76 -13.39
CA LEU A 109 -25.27 -6.22 -14.48
C LEU A 109 -24.41 -5.75 -15.67
N THR A 110 -23.31 -5.05 -15.41
CA THR A 110 -22.34 -4.66 -16.46
C THR A 110 -21.73 -5.90 -17.13
N ALA A 111 -21.25 -6.88 -16.35
CA ALA A 111 -20.61 -8.08 -16.87
C ALA A 111 -21.57 -8.92 -17.74
N ILE A 112 -22.82 -9.15 -17.32
CA ILE A 112 -23.79 -9.89 -18.13
C ILE A 112 -24.27 -9.10 -19.36
N ALA A 113 -24.29 -7.77 -19.31
CA ALA A 113 -24.57 -6.93 -20.47
C ALA A 113 -23.44 -6.99 -21.50
N GLN A 114 -22.18 -7.05 -21.06
CA GLN A 114 -21.01 -7.29 -21.92
C GLN A 114 -21.05 -8.70 -22.51
N ALA A 115 -21.25 -9.74 -21.67
CA ALA A 115 -21.35 -11.12 -22.12
C ALA A 115 -22.49 -11.33 -23.13
N TYR A 116 -23.64 -10.68 -22.94
CA TYR A 116 -24.80 -10.77 -23.86
C TYR A 116 -24.48 -10.31 -25.29
N GLN A 117 -23.53 -9.38 -25.43
CA GLN A 117 -23.09 -8.85 -26.72
C GLN A 117 -22.02 -9.73 -27.38
N ASN A 118 -21.37 -10.62 -26.63
CA ASN A 118 -20.25 -11.42 -27.13
C ASN A 118 -20.72 -12.35 -28.27
N PRO A 119 -20.04 -12.38 -29.43
CA PRO A 119 -20.48 -13.15 -30.59
C PRO A 119 -20.27 -14.66 -30.44
N THR A 120 -19.53 -15.12 -29.42
CA THR A 120 -19.21 -16.55 -29.21
C THR A 120 -20.25 -17.32 -28.40
N ILE A 121 -21.15 -16.63 -27.69
CA ILE A 121 -22.14 -17.30 -26.84
C ILE A 121 -23.26 -17.95 -27.66
N THR A 122 -23.83 -19.04 -27.15
CA THR A 122 -24.94 -19.72 -27.81
C THR A 122 -26.24 -18.91 -27.72
N ALA A 123 -27.23 -19.22 -28.57
CA ALA A 123 -28.54 -18.61 -28.48
C ALA A 123 -29.23 -18.87 -27.12
N GLU A 124 -29.03 -20.05 -26.53
CA GLU A 124 -29.53 -20.40 -25.20
C GLU A 124 -28.89 -19.54 -24.11
N GLN A 125 -27.56 -19.40 -24.14
CA GLN A 125 -26.83 -18.52 -23.23
C GLN A 125 -27.29 -17.07 -23.36
N LYS A 126 -27.42 -16.57 -24.60
CA LYS A 126 -27.90 -15.20 -24.87
C LYS A 126 -29.30 -14.97 -24.32
N ASN A 127 -30.22 -15.92 -24.52
CA ASN A 127 -31.57 -15.86 -23.96
C ASN A 127 -31.58 -15.93 -22.43
N ALA A 128 -30.71 -16.73 -21.83
CA ALA A 128 -30.60 -16.84 -20.39
C ALA A 128 -30.05 -15.57 -19.75
N LEU A 129 -28.99 -14.96 -20.31
CA LEU A 129 -28.47 -13.67 -19.87
C LEU A 129 -29.51 -12.57 -19.98
N TYR A 130 -30.23 -12.51 -21.12
CA TYR A 130 -31.32 -11.54 -21.31
C TYR A 130 -32.44 -11.71 -20.28
N SER A 131 -32.83 -12.96 -20.01
CA SER A 131 -33.86 -13.28 -19.00
C SER A 131 -33.40 -12.85 -17.60
N ARG A 132 -32.14 -13.09 -17.24
CA ARG A 132 -31.55 -12.66 -15.96
C ARG A 132 -31.54 -11.14 -15.84
N MET A 133 -31.07 -10.40 -16.85
CA MET A 133 -31.12 -8.94 -16.88
C MET A 133 -32.55 -8.43 -16.65
N LYS A 134 -33.55 -8.99 -17.35
CA LYS A 134 -34.94 -8.61 -17.16
C LYS A 134 -35.46 -8.88 -15.76
N ILE A 135 -35.20 -10.07 -15.21
CA ILE A 135 -35.61 -10.42 -13.84
C ILE A 135 -35.05 -9.42 -12.83
N LEU A 136 -33.77 -9.09 -12.95
CA LEU A 136 -33.10 -8.14 -12.05
C LEU A 136 -33.67 -6.72 -12.21
N ILE A 137 -33.77 -6.21 -13.44
CA ILE A 137 -34.30 -4.86 -13.69
C ILE A 137 -35.77 -4.74 -13.29
N ASP A 138 -36.62 -5.72 -13.62
CA ASP A 138 -38.03 -5.70 -13.25
C ASP A 138 -38.19 -5.80 -11.72
N GLY A 139 -37.39 -6.65 -11.07
CA GLY A 139 -37.34 -6.75 -9.62
C GLY A 139 -36.91 -5.44 -8.95
N MET A 140 -35.84 -4.81 -9.46
CA MET A 140 -35.39 -3.49 -9.00
C MET A 140 -36.45 -2.41 -9.23
N GLN A 141 -37.14 -2.43 -10.37
CA GLN A 141 -38.23 -1.51 -10.66
C GLN A 141 -39.39 -1.66 -9.67
N GLN A 142 -39.76 -2.89 -9.33
CA GLN A 142 -40.77 -3.16 -8.29
C GLN A 142 -40.31 -2.66 -6.91
N CYS A 143 -39.03 -2.87 -6.57
CA CYS A 143 -38.46 -2.37 -5.31
C CYS A 143 -38.45 -0.84 -5.26
N GLN A 144 -38.06 -0.17 -6.35
CA GLN A 144 -38.04 1.29 -6.46
C GLN A 144 -39.46 1.90 -6.35
N LYS A 145 -40.48 1.23 -6.92
CA LYS A 145 -41.89 1.62 -6.79
C LYS A 145 -42.45 1.46 -5.36
N ASN A 146 -41.89 0.54 -4.58
CA ASN A 146 -42.26 0.28 -3.19
C ASN A 146 -41.20 0.79 -2.20
N SER A 147 -40.32 1.70 -2.65
CA SER A 147 -39.20 2.17 -1.84
C SER A 147 -39.70 2.84 -0.57
N LYS A 148 -39.04 2.54 0.55
CA LYS A 148 -39.26 3.22 1.84
C LYS A 148 -38.45 4.52 1.96
N GLY A 149 -37.61 4.82 0.97
CA GLY A 149 -36.87 6.08 0.88
C GLY A 149 -37.62 7.14 0.06
N LYS A 150 -36.95 8.24 -0.24
CA LYS A 150 -37.45 9.26 -1.16
C LYS A 150 -37.68 8.68 -2.57
N THR A 151 -38.55 9.35 -3.32
CA THR A 151 -38.91 8.96 -4.70
C THR A 151 -37.68 8.69 -5.55
N GLY A 152 -37.66 7.53 -6.22
CA GLY A 152 -36.57 7.09 -7.09
C GLY A 152 -35.46 6.29 -6.39
N PHE A 153 -35.43 6.27 -5.06
CA PHE A 153 -34.38 5.57 -4.31
C PHE A 153 -34.47 4.04 -4.43
N LEU A 154 -33.31 3.39 -4.59
CA LEU A 154 -33.14 1.93 -4.64
C LEU A 154 -31.88 1.55 -3.86
N TRP A 155 -31.95 0.54 -2.99
CA TRP A 155 -30.84 0.15 -2.12
C TRP A 155 -30.93 -1.29 -1.63
N ALA A 156 -29.80 -1.99 -1.53
CA ALA A 156 -29.73 -3.40 -1.11
C ALA A 156 -29.08 -3.65 0.25
N ALA A 157 -28.24 -2.73 0.73
CA ALA A 157 -27.53 -2.89 1.99
C ALA A 157 -28.50 -3.08 3.16
N PRO A 158 -28.10 -3.82 4.22
CA PRO A 158 -28.91 -3.99 5.41
C PRO A 158 -29.44 -2.65 5.95
N VAL A 159 -30.71 -2.65 6.33
CA VAL A 159 -31.36 -1.46 6.90
C VAL A 159 -31.08 -1.43 8.40
N PRO A 160 -30.66 -0.28 8.95
CA PRO A 160 -30.52 -0.11 10.39
C PRO A 160 -31.85 -0.31 11.13
N SER A 161 -31.78 -0.50 12.45
CA SER A 161 -32.95 -0.74 13.31
C SER A 161 -33.97 0.41 13.33
N ASP A 162 -33.56 1.63 12.94
CA ASP A 162 -34.44 2.80 12.81
C ASP A 162 -35.31 2.78 11.53
N GLY A 163 -35.07 1.84 10.62
CA GLY A 163 -35.81 1.69 9.37
C GLY A 163 -35.45 2.71 8.28
N ASN A 164 -34.47 3.59 8.50
CA ASN A 164 -34.05 4.58 7.51
C ASN A 164 -33.15 3.94 6.43
N VAL A 165 -33.73 3.69 5.26
CA VAL A 165 -33.03 3.09 4.12
C VAL A 165 -32.01 4.03 3.46
N GLU A 166 -32.10 5.35 3.68
CA GLU A 166 -31.16 6.35 3.15
C GLU A 166 -30.04 6.71 4.16
N ARG A 167 -30.03 6.07 5.35
CA ARG A 167 -29.18 6.48 6.49
C ARG A 167 -27.71 6.64 6.13
N GLN A 168 -27.14 5.73 5.34
CA GLN A 168 -25.72 5.80 4.98
C GLN A 168 -25.39 7.10 4.24
N PHE A 169 -26.27 7.55 3.34
CA PHE A 169 -26.10 8.83 2.65
C PHE A 169 -26.26 10.02 3.61
N ASP A 170 -27.22 9.95 4.54
CA ASP A 170 -27.42 10.99 5.56
C ASP A 170 -26.19 11.11 6.48
N ARG A 171 -25.53 9.98 6.80
CA ARG A 171 -24.32 9.93 7.62
C ARG A 171 -23.11 10.53 6.92
N VAL A 172 -22.88 10.14 5.67
CA VAL A 172 -21.77 10.68 4.86
C VAL A 172 -21.88 12.20 4.73
N GLU A 173 -23.08 12.75 4.55
CA GLU A 173 -23.30 14.20 4.42
C GLU A 173 -22.94 15.03 5.67
N ILE A 174 -22.86 14.38 6.83
CA ILE A 174 -22.42 15.00 8.10
C ILE A 174 -21.03 14.52 8.53
N GLY A 175 -20.27 13.88 7.63
CA GLY A 175 -18.90 13.43 7.86
C GLY A 175 -18.78 12.16 8.70
N LYS A 176 -19.87 11.40 8.83
CA LYS A 176 -19.88 10.11 9.51
C LYS A 176 -19.76 8.98 8.48
N ALA A 177 -18.65 8.26 8.52
CA ALA A 177 -18.33 7.23 7.55
C ALA A 177 -17.63 6.02 8.17
N ASN A 178 -17.90 5.73 9.45
CA ASN A 178 -17.53 4.45 10.02
C ASN A 178 -18.24 3.33 9.23
N ILE A 179 -17.48 2.36 8.73
CA ILE A 179 -17.96 1.37 7.77
C ILE A 179 -18.97 0.39 8.38
N PHE A 180 -18.91 0.15 9.68
CA PHE A 180 -19.82 -0.73 10.39
C PHE A 180 -21.08 0.00 10.89
N ASP A 181 -20.90 1.14 11.55
CA ASP A 181 -21.98 1.81 12.27
C ASP A 181 -22.74 2.87 11.48
N ASP A 182 -22.06 3.50 10.51
CA ASP A 182 -22.54 4.69 9.84
C ASP A 182 -22.77 4.48 8.34
N ALA A 183 -21.72 4.24 7.56
CA ALA A 183 -21.79 4.12 6.11
C ALA A 183 -20.55 3.46 5.51
N TRP A 184 -20.75 2.54 4.57
CA TRP A 184 -19.66 1.98 3.76
C TRP A 184 -19.78 2.44 2.31
N VAL A 185 -19.06 3.51 1.99
CA VAL A 185 -18.90 4.11 0.64
C VAL A 185 -20.20 4.09 -0.21
N PRO A 186 -21.33 4.62 0.30
CA PRO A 186 -22.63 4.41 -0.33
C PRO A 186 -22.73 5.02 -1.75
N TRP A 187 -21.98 6.08 -2.03
CA TRP A 187 -21.88 6.67 -3.36
C TRP A 187 -21.11 5.77 -4.35
N TYR A 188 -20.12 5.01 -3.91
CA TYR A 188 -19.46 3.99 -4.74
C TYR A 188 -20.45 2.90 -5.16
N THR A 189 -21.26 2.38 -4.22
CA THR A 189 -22.28 1.36 -4.51
C THR A 189 -23.35 1.92 -5.45
N MET A 190 -23.81 3.16 -5.21
CA MET A 190 -24.75 3.83 -6.10
C MET A 190 -24.19 3.97 -7.53
N HIS A 191 -22.90 4.29 -7.66
CA HIS A 191 -22.22 4.34 -8.94
C HIS A 191 -22.32 2.98 -9.67
N LYS A 192 -21.98 1.86 -9.01
CA LYS A 192 -22.04 0.53 -9.65
C LYS A 192 -23.45 0.17 -10.10
N LEU A 193 -24.46 0.48 -9.29
CA LEU A 193 -25.85 0.22 -9.65
C LEU A 193 -26.27 1.02 -10.88
N ILE A 194 -25.99 2.33 -10.91
CA ILE A 194 -26.35 3.18 -12.06
C ILE A 194 -25.61 2.72 -13.31
N ALA A 195 -24.29 2.46 -13.21
CA ALA A 195 -23.48 1.98 -14.34
C ALA A 195 -24.04 0.67 -14.91
N GLY A 196 -24.27 -0.35 -14.08
CA GLY A 196 -24.82 -1.63 -14.52
C GLY A 196 -26.21 -1.52 -15.16
N ILE A 197 -27.10 -0.67 -14.61
CA ILE A 197 -28.43 -0.44 -15.18
C ILE A 197 -28.34 0.25 -16.55
N VAL A 198 -27.44 1.23 -16.69
CA VAL A 198 -27.18 1.93 -17.95
C VAL A 198 -26.62 0.96 -18.99
N ASP A 199 -25.69 0.08 -18.60
CA ASP A 199 -25.09 -0.90 -19.50
C ASP A 199 -26.09 -1.94 -20.00
N VAL A 200 -27.00 -2.40 -19.13
CA VAL A 200 -28.13 -3.25 -19.56
C VAL A 200 -29.00 -2.55 -20.60
N TYR A 201 -29.31 -1.26 -20.40
CA TYR A 201 -30.09 -0.50 -21.39
C TYR A 201 -29.32 -0.36 -22.71
N LYS A 202 -28.04 0.01 -22.68
CA LYS A 202 -27.22 0.14 -23.89
C LYS A 202 -27.12 -1.18 -24.67
N ALA A 203 -26.96 -2.30 -23.96
CA ALA A 203 -26.81 -3.62 -24.59
C ALA A 203 -28.11 -4.20 -25.15
N THR A 204 -29.28 -3.85 -24.58
CA THR A 204 -30.55 -4.55 -24.88
C THR A 204 -31.68 -3.65 -25.37
N GLY A 205 -31.59 -2.34 -25.14
CA GLY A 205 -32.70 -1.39 -25.34
C GLY A 205 -33.87 -1.59 -24.38
N TYR A 206 -33.73 -2.40 -23.31
CA TYR A 206 -34.83 -2.72 -22.40
C TYR A 206 -35.32 -1.49 -21.64
N ALA A 207 -36.49 -0.96 -22.02
CA ALA A 207 -37.00 0.32 -21.54
C ALA A 207 -37.09 0.45 -20.00
N PRO A 208 -37.52 -0.58 -19.24
CA PRO A 208 -37.52 -0.50 -17.77
C PRO A 208 -36.14 -0.20 -17.15
N ALA A 209 -35.03 -0.61 -17.78
CA ALA A 209 -33.69 -0.28 -17.28
C ALA A 209 -33.44 1.23 -17.34
N LYS A 210 -33.77 1.88 -18.46
CA LYS A 210 -33.69 3.34 -18.60
C LYS A 210 -34.58 4.07 -17.59
N GLU A 211 -35.78 3.55 -17.32
CA GLU A 211 -36.69 4.15 -16.34
C GLU A 211 -36.12 4.06 -14.92
N VAL A 212 -35.66 2.89 -14.49
CA VAL A 212 -35.06 2.70 -13.15
C VAL A 212 -33.84 3.60 -12.98
N GLY A 213 -32.93 3.60 -13.97
CA GLY A 213 -31.74 4.45 -13.98
C GLY A 213 -32.09 5.94 -13.96
N SER A 214 -33.07 6.38 -14.75
CA SER A 214 -33.50 7.78 -14.75
C SER A 214 -34.11 8.20 -13.42
N ASN A 215 -34.91 7.36 -12.77
CA ASN A 215 -35.51 7.69 -11.47
C ASN A 215 -34.43 7.77 -10.37
N LEU A 216 -33.40 6.92 -10.45
CA LEU A 216 -32.23 7.03 -9.58
C LEU A 216 -31.48 8.34 -9.84
N GLY A 217 -31.25 8.70 -11.11
CA GLY A 217 -30.62 9.97 -11.47
C GLY A 217 -31.39 11.20 -10.95
N ASP A 218 -32.72 11.17 -11.03
CA ASP A 218 -33.58 12.21 -10.45
C ASP A 218 -33.46 12.24 -8.91
N TRP A 219 -33.38 11.08 -8.24
CA TRP A 219 -33.13 11.02 -6.79
C TRP A 219 -31.76 11.62 -6.42
N VAL A 220 -30.70 11.25 -7.15
CA VAL A 220 -29.34 11.79 -6.95
C VAL A 220 -29.37 13.32 -7.09
N TYR A 221 -29.94 13.84 -8.19
CA TYR A 221 -30.08 15.28 -8.41
C TYR A 221 -30.81 15.99 -7.26
N ASN A 222 -31.96 15.47 -6.85
CA ASN A 222 -32.78 16.07 -5.79
C ASN A 222 -32.09 16.09 -4.42
N ARG A 223 -31.09 15.22 -4.23
CA ARG A 223 -30.28 15.14 -3.04
C ARG A 223 -29.07 16.08 -3.12
N CYS A 224 -28.22 15.94 -4.14
CA CYS A 224 -26.98 16.69 -4.26
C CYS A 224 -27.19 18.19 -4.52
N SER A 225 -28.28 18.57 -5.20
CA SER A 225 -28.64 19.98 -5.44
C SER A 225 -28.92 20.80 -4.18
N LYS A 226 -29.04 20.15 -3.02
CA LYS A 226 -29.28 20.79 -1.72
C LYS A 226 -28.03 20.84 -0.84
N TRP A 227 -26.90 20.30 -1.31
CA TRP A 227 -25.68 20.33 -0.53
C TRP A 227 -25.17 21.76 -0.36
N SER A 228 -24.81 22.09 0.87
CA SER A 228 -23.96 23.24 1.12
C SER A 228 -22.56 22.97 0.58
N GLU A 229 -21.75 24.01 0.38
CA GLU A 229 -20.34 23.86 -0.02
C GLU A 229 -19.55 22.99 0.99
N GLN A 230 -19.90 23.08 2.29
CA GLN A 230 -19.29 22.24 3.31
C GLN A 230 -19.69 20.77 3.16
N THR A 231 -20.99 20.49 2.99
CA THR A 231 -21.49 19.13 2.76
C THR A 231 -20.88 18.53 1.50
N HIS A 232 -20.79 19.31 0.42
CA HIS A 232 -20.18 18.91 -0.83
C HIS A 232 -18.73 18.47 -0.64
N ARG A 233 -17.88 19.29 0.01
CA ARG A 233 -16.51 18.90 0.35
C ARG A 233 -16.44 17.65 1.22
N THR A 234 -17.30 17.55 2.23
CA THR A 234 -17.36 16.37 3.11
C THR A 234 -17.68 15.11 2.31
N VAL A 235 -18.71 15.14 1.46
CA VAL A 235 -19.08 13.99 0.64
C VAL A 235 -17.95 13.58 -0.31
N LEU A 236 -17.29 14.54 -0.98
CA LEU A 236 -16.22 14.24 -1.94
C LEU A 236 -14.91 13.76 -1.27
N SER A 237 -14.73 14.02 0.02
CA SER A 237 -13.61 13.46 0.79
C SER A 237 -13.76 11.96 1.10
N ILE A 238 -14.97 11.40 0.95
CA ILE A 238 -15.27 9.97 1.11
C ILE A 238 -15.43 9.35 -0.28
N GLU A 239 -15.05 8.08 -0.44
CA GLU A 239 -15.14 7.43 -1.75
C GLU A 239 -16.55 7.47 -2.34
N TYR A 240 -16.63 7.96 -3.58
CA TYR A 240 -17.84 7.98 -4.40
C TYR A 240 -17.69 7.20 -5.71
N GLY A 241 -16.58 6.46 -5.88
CA GLY A 241 -16.22 5.84 -7.16
C GLY A 241 -16.25 6.86 -8.31
N GLY A 242 -16.78 6.46 -9.48
CA GLY A 242 -17.05 7.33 -10.61
C GLY A 242 -18.52 7.76 -10.68
N MET A 243 -19.08 8.34 -9.60
CA MET A 243 -20.43 8.91 -9.66
C MET A 243 -20.58 9.99 -10.74
N ASN A 244 -19.54 10.78 -11.00
CA ASN A 244 -19.51 11.68 -12.14
C ASN A 244 -19.51 10.91 -13.47
N ASP A 245 -18.66 9.89 -13.65
CA ASP A 245 -18.61 9.01 -14.84
C ASP A 245 -19.99 8.43 -15.18
N CYS A 246 -20.62 7.71 -14.26
CA CYS A 246 -21.88 7.03 -14.55
C CYS A 246 -23.07 7.98 -14.72
N MET A 247 -23.08 9.14 -14.07
CA MET A 247 -24.15 10.13 -14.21
C MET A 247 -24.06 10.89 -15.54
N TYR A 248 -22.86 11.16 -16.05
CA TYR A 248 -22.70 11.70 -17.42
C TYR A 248 -23.14 10.66 -18.47
N ASP A 249 -22.82 9.38 -18.27
CA ASP A 249 -23.31 8.30 -19.12
C ASP A 249 -24.86 8.16 -19.06
N LEU A 250 -25.46 8.31 -17.87
CA LEU A 250 -26.91 8.33 -17.70
C LEU A 250 -27.54 9.55 -18.40
N TYR A 251 -26.91 10.72 -18.32
CA TYR A 251 -27.34 11.91 -19.07
C TYR A 251 -27.33 11.63 -20.58
N ALA A 252 -26.29 11.00 -21.12
CA ALA A 252 -26.21 10.65 -22.55
C ALA A 252 -27.37 9.74 -23.00
N VAL A 253 -27.87 8.87 -22.11
CA VAL A 253 -29.03 8.00 -22.36
C VAL A 253 -30.38 8.72 -22.20
N THR A 254 -30.50 9.60 -21.22
CA THR A 254 -31.79 10.18 -20.78
C THR A 254 -32.08 11.55 -21.39
N GLY A 255 -31.05 12.32 -21.72
CA GLY A 255 -31.15 13.72 -22.18
C GLY A 255 -31.66 14.69 -21.12
N LYS A 256 -31.70 14.30 -19.85
CA LYS A 256 -32.18 15.16 -18.76
C LYS A 256 -31.04 16.00 -18.19
N ASP A 257 -31.11 17.32 -18.35
CA ASP A 257 -30.10 18.26 -17.83
C ASP A 257 -29.86 18.10 -16.31
N SER A 258 -30.88 17.71 -15.54
CA SER A 258 -30.75 17.40 -14.11
C SER A 258 -29.69 16.32 -13.84
N HIS A 259 -29.53 15.33 -14.71
CA HIS A 259 -28.53 14.27 -14.54
C HIS A 259 -27.11 14.77 -14.82
N ALA A 260 -26.92 15.63 -15.82
CA ALA A 260 -25.63 16.28 -16.08
C ALA A 260 -25.23 17.22 -14.91
N VAL A 261 -26.20 17.95 -14.36
CA VAL A 261 -25.96 18.78 -13.17
C VAL A 261 -25.62 17.93 -11.95
N ALA A 262 -26.31 16.80 -11.75
CA ALA A 262 -25.99 15.87 -10.68
C ALA A 262 -24.58 15.29 -10.82
N ALA A 263 -24.15 14.91 -12.03
CA ALA A 263 -22.79 14.47 -12.30
C ALA A 263 -21.75 15.53 -11.91
N HIS A 264 -22.02 16.80 -12.21
CA HIS A 264 -21.12 17.91 -11.85
C HIS A 264 -20.90 18.05 -10.33
N TYR A 265 -21.90 17.76 -9.50
CA TYR A 265 -21.72 17.76 -8.04
C TYR A 265 -20.69 16.74 -7.55
N PHE A 266 -20.29 15.77 -8.38
CA PHE A 266 -19.24 14.80 -8.05
C PHE A 266 -17.87 15.13 -8.66
N ASP A 267 -17.72 16.28 -9.33
CA ASP A 267 -16.42 16.73 -9.83
C ASP A 267 -15.62 17.42 -8.72
N GLU A 268 -14.51 16.80 -8.31
CA GLU A 268 -13.63 17.29 -7.26
C GLU A 268 -12.53 18.21 -7.83
N THR A 269 -12.96 19.38 -8.31
CA THR A 269 -12.09 20.35 -9.01
C THR A 269 -10.84 20.74 -8.22
N ALA A 270 -10.92 20.83 -6.89
CA ALA A 270 -9.74 21.13 -6.06
C ALA A 270 -8.63 20.06 -6.18
N LEU A 271 -8.99 18.78 -6.27
CA LEU A 271 -8.04 17.69 -6.50
C LEU A 271 -7.51 17.73 -7.94
N PHE A 272 -8.39 17.99 -8.90
CA PHE A 272 -8.03 18.09 -10.32
C PHE A 272 -7.03 19.21 -10.57
N ASP A 273 -7.26 20.39 -9.97
CA ASP A 273 -6.34 21.52 -10.02
C ASP A 273 -5.02 21.21 -9.31
N LYS A 274 -5.04 20.50 -8.17
CA LYS A 274 -3.81 20.06 -7.47
C LYS A 274 -2.95 19.18 -8.39
N VAL A 275 -3.57 18.23 -9.10
CA VAL A 275 -2.87 17.35 -10.06
C VAL A 275 -2.35 18.13 -11.26
N LEU A 276 -3.16 19.03 -11.84
CA LEU A 276 -2.74 19.83 -13.00
C LEU A 276 -1.56 20.75 -12.69
N ASN A 277 -1.54 21.35 -11.49
CA ASN A 277 -0.44 22.20 -11.05
C ASN A 277 0.86 21.42 -10.81
N GLY A 278 0.78 20.09 -10.68
CA GLY A 278 1.90 19.21 -10.41
C GLY A 278 2.53 19.44 -9.03
N GLY A 279 3.74 18.90 -8.84
CA GLY A 279 4.46 18.89 -7.57
C GLY A 279 4.88 17.47 -7.19
N ARG A 280 5.77 17.36 -6.20
CA ARG A 280 6.14 16.06 -5.63
C ARG A 280 5.03 15.54 -4.71
N ASN A 281 4.79 14.24 -4.73
CA ASN A 281 3.96 13.52 -3.78
C ASN A 281 2.51 14.03 -3.75
N VAL A 282 1.97 14.46 -4.90
CA VAL A 282 0.61 15.01 -5.00
C VAL A 282 -0.45 13.96 -4.66
N LEU A 283 -0.18 12.71 -5.04
CA LEU A 283 -1.06 11.54 -4.87
C LEU A 283 -0.73 10.71 -3.63
N THR A 284 0.41 10.92 -2.99
CA THR A 284 0.88 10.12 -1.85
C THR A 284 -0.18 9.99 -0.76
N ASN A 285 -0.35 8.77 -0.25
CA ASN A 285 -1.33 8.35 0.73
C ASN A 285 -2.81 8.50 0.31
N ARG A 286 -3.10 8.80 -0.96
CA ARG A 286 -4.46 8.68 -1.49
C ARG A 286 -4.74 7.24 -1.89
N HIS A 287 -5.92 6.75 -1.53
CA HIS A 287 -6.42 5.47 -2.05
C HIS A 287 -6.52 5.54 -3.58
N ALA A 288 -5.79 4.67 -4.27
CA ALA A 288 -5.62 4.69 -5.71
C ALA A 288 -6.94 4.42 -6.44
N ASN A 289 -7.65 3.34 -6.10
CA ASN A 289 -8.92 3.00 -6.73
C ASN A 289 -10.05 4.00 -6.44
N THR A 290 -10.00 4.71 -5.32
CA THR A 290 -10.90 5.85 -5.07
C THR A 290 -10.60 7.02 -6.01
N THR A 291 -9.33 7.24 -6.32
CA THR A 291 -8.86 8.44 -7.05
C THR A 291 -9.00 8.31 -8.56
N ILE A 292 -8.63 7.15 -9.15
CA ILE A 292 -8.62 6.96 -10.62
C ILE A 292 -10.00 7.21 -11.26
N PRO A 293 -11.13 6.68 -10.73
CA PRO A 293 -12.47 6.91 -11.30
C PRO A 293 -12.91 8.37 -11.32
N LYS A 294 -12.39 9.21 -10.41
CA LYS A 294 -12.69 10.66 -10.40
C LYS A 294 -12.21 11.31 -11.69
N PHE A 295 -11.02 10.94 -12.16
CA PHE A 295 -10.42 11.43 -13.40
C PHE A 295 -11.00 10.76 -14.65
N ILE A 296 -11.49 9.52 -14.56
CA ILE A 296 -12.32 8.93 -15.63
C ILE A 296 -13.58 9.77 -15.81
N GLY A 297 -14.26 10.14 -14.72
CA GLY A 297 -15.43 11.01 -14.78
C GLY A 297 -15.14 12.43 -15.27
N ALA A 298 -13.95 12.97 -14.95
CA ALA A 298 -13.47 14.22 -15.54
C ALA A 298 -13.37 14.10 -17.07
N LEU A 299 -12.71 13.06 -17.57
CA LEU A 299 -12.62 12.80 -19.02
C LEU A 299 -14.01 12.56 -19.64
N LYS A 300 -14.90 11.89 -18.93
CA LYS A 300 -16.29 11.66 -19.36
C LYS A 300 -17.06 12.97 -19.51
N ARG A 301 -16.87 13.93 -18.61
CA ARG A 301 -17.47 15.27 -18.76
C ARG A 301 -17.05 15.92 -20.08
N TYR A 302 -15.76 15.87 -20.42
CA TYR A 302 -15.26 16.40 -21.68
C TYR A 302 -15.95 15.72 -22.87
N THR A 303 -15.91 14.40 -22.95
CA THR A 303 -16.47 13.66 -24.10
C THR A 303 -17.99 13.78 -24.22
N VAL A 304 -18.70 13.95 -23.11
CA VAL A 304 -20.16 14.01 -23.10
C VAL A 304 -20.70 15.43 -23.25
N LEU A 305 -20.04 16.45 -22.68
CA LEU A 305 -20.61 17.80 -22.56
C LEU A 305 -19.86 18.92 -23.29
N ASP A 306 -18.59 18.74 -23.69
CA ASP A 306 -17.84 19.83 -24.30
C ASP A 306 -18.55 20.37 -25.55
N GLY A 307 -18.73 21.69 -25.61
CA GLY A 307 -19.45 22.38 -26.67
C GLY A 307 -20.98 22.22 -26.67
N LYS A 308 -21.56 21.37 -25.80
CA LYS A 308 -23.02 21.16 -25.68
C LYS A 308 -23.66 22.17 -24.73
N SER A 309 -24.98 22.28 -24.77
CA SER A 309 -25.76 23.13 -23.85
C SER A 309 -26.44 22.29 -22.77
N VAL A 310 -26.26 22.66 -21.51
CA VAL A 310 -26.97 22.11 -20.35
C VAL A 310 -27.66 23.27 -19.63
N ASN A 311 -28.95 23.16 -19.34
CA ASN A 311 -29.79 24.24 -18.83
C ASN A 311 -29.69 25.53 -19.66
N GLY A 312 -29.55 25.40 -20.98
CA GLY A 312 -29.40 26.53 -21.91
C GLY A 312 -28.04 27.24 -21.85
N GLN A 313 -27.07 26.72 -21.08
CA GLN A 313 -25.71 27.26 -21.02
C GLN A 313 -24.74 26.35 -21.78
N LYS A 314 -23.91 26.95 -22.65
CA LYS A 314 -22.85 26.22 -23.34
C LYS A 314 -21.76 25.82 -22.34
N VAL A 315 -21.39 24.55 -22.33
CA VAL A 315 -20.34 23.99 -21.48
C VAL A 315 -19.00 24.04 -22.24
N ASP A 316 -17.98 24.59 -21.60
CA ASP A 316 -16.58 24.39 -21.97
C ASP A 316 -15.97 23.43 -20.94
N ALA A 317 -15.62 22.23 -21.39
CA ALA A 317 -15.03 21.19 -20.57
C ALA A 317 -13.60 20.85 -21.04
N SER A 318 -12.99 21.69 -21.89
CA SER A 318 -11.65 21.45 -22.44
C SER A 318 -10.56 21.23 -21.37
N ILE A 319 -10.67 21.93 -20.23
CA ILE A 319 -9.75 21.76 -19.10
C ILE A 319 -9.82 20.35 -18.48
N TYR A 320 -10.97 19.67 -18.57
CA TYR A 320 -11.16 18.33 -17.99
C TYR A 320 -10.36 17.25 -18.72
N LEU A 321 -10.12 17.42 -20.03
CA LEU A 321 -9.18 16.56 -20.75
C LEU A 321 -7.76 16.70 -20.17
N LYS A 322 -7.33 17.92 -19.82
CA LYS A 322 -6.00 18.19 -19.29
C LYS A 322 -5.81 17.64 -17.88
N TYR A 323 -6.86 17.67 -17.06
CA TYR A 323 -6.87 16.97 -15.77
C TYR A 323 -6.61 15.47 -15.94
N ALA A 324 -7.30 14.82 -16.88
CA ALA A 324 -7.16 13.39 -17.15
C ALA A 324 -5.77 13.02 -17.72
N GLU A 325 -5.27 13.78 -18.70
CA GLU A 325 -3.93 13.57 -19.28
C GLU A 325 -2.82 13.70 -18.21
N THR A 326 -2.89 14.75 -17.38
CA THR A 326 -1.87 15.01 -16.35
C THR A 326 -1.91 13.95 -15.25
N PHE A 327 -3.11 13.54 -14.83
CA PHE A 327 -3.26 12.46 -13.85
C PHE A 327 -2.69 11.14 -14.38
N TRP A 328 -3.03 10.77 -15.62
CA TRP A 328 -2.52 9.55 -16.23
C TRP A 328 -0.99 9.54 -16.25
N GLU A 329 -0.37 10.63 -16.72
CA GLU A 329 1.09 10.75 -16.80
C GLU A 329 1.75 10.65 -15.42
N MET A 330 1.17 11.29 -14.40
CA MET A 330 1.67 11.24 -13.03
C MET A 330 1.67 9.82 -12.47
N VAL A 331 0.57 9.07 -12.65
CA VAL A 331 0.44 7.69 -12.18
C VAL A 331 1.40 6.76 -12.92
N THR A 332 1.45 6.83 -14.25
CA THR A 332 2.26 5.90 -15.07
C THR A 332 3.76 6.16 -14.95
N THR A 333 4.16 7.40 -14.67
CA THR A 333 5.58 7.77 -14.53
C THR A 333 6.12 7.48 -13.13
N HIS A 334 5.35 7.76 -12.08
CA HIS A 334 5.88 7.80 -10.70
C HIS A 334 5.42 6.67 -9.79
N HIS A 335 4.31 6.00 -10.11
CA HIS A 335 3.65 5.06 -9.18
C HIS A 335 3.36 3.68 -9.78
N THR A 336 3.90 3.36 -10.95
CA THR A 336 3.52 2.16 -11.72
C THR A 336 4.69 1.17 -11.82
N TYR A 337 4.45 -0.08 -11.44
CA TYR A 337 5.39 -1.20 -11.63
C TYR A 337 5.41 -1.66 -13.09
N ILE A 338 6.41 -2.45 -13.50
CA ILE A 338 6.55 -2.93 -14.88
C ILE A 338 5.35 -3.75 -15.39
N THR A 339 4.51 -4.27 -14.49
CA THR A 339 3.25 -4.96 -14.82
C THR A 339 2.16 -4.01 -15.31
N GLY A 340 2.29 -2.70 -15.10
CA GLY A 340 1.24 -1.71 -15.31
C GLY A 340 0.34 -1.49 -14.09
N GLY A 341 0.52 -2.30 -13.03
CA GLY A 341 -0.15 -2.14 -11.75
C GLY A 341 0.50 -1.04 -10.89
N ASN A 342 -0.27 -0.49 -9.97
CA ASN A 342 0.15 0.56 -9.03
C ASN A 342 -0.47 0.33 -7.65
N SER A 343 0.00 1.13 -6.69
CA SER A 343 -0.37 1.11 -5.27
C SER A 343 0.26 0.01 -4.43
N GLU A 344 0.39 0.31 -3.14
CA GLU A 344 0.76 -0.57 -2.04
C GLU A 344 -0.28 -0.37 -0.95
N TRP A 345 -0.83 -1.46 -0.41
CA TRP A 345 -1.98 -1.40 0.51
C TRP A 345 -3.14 -0.53 -0.02
N GLU A 346 -3.43 -0.60 -1.32
CA GLU A 346 -4.48 0.21 -2.02
C GLU A 346 -4.17 1.71 -2.18
N HIS A 347 -3.04 2.20 -1.68
CA HIS A 347 -2.68 3.63 -1.66
C HIS A 347 -1.49 3.93 -2.56
N PHE A 348 -1.44 5.14 -3.11
CA PHE A 348 -0.26 5.63 -3.79
C PHE A 348 0.84 5.96 -2.77
N GLY A 349 2.05 5.48 -3.03
CA GLY A 349 3.26 5.82 -2.28
C GLY A 349 3.84 7.20 -2.58
N GLU A 350 5.07 7.42 -2.11
CA GLU A 350 5.87 8.57 -2.56
C GLU A 350 6.27 8.43 -4.03
N ASP A 351 6.48 9.56 -4.72
CA ASP A 351 6.85 9.56 -6.13
C ASP A 351 8.18 8.81 -6.32
N ASN A 352 8.19 7.82 -7.22
CA ASN A 352 9.38 7.05 -7.60
C ASN A 352 9.93 6.13 -6.49
N ILE A 353 9.16 5.87 -5.42
CA ILE A 353 9.50 4.84 -4.43
C ILE A 353 8.70 3.59 -4.78
N LEU A 354 9.37 2.55 -5.31
CA LEU A 354 8.73 1.31 -5.74
C LEU A 354 9.40 0.07 -5.14
N ASP A 355 10.73 0.05 -4.99
CA ASP A 355 11.48 -1.02 -4.32
C ASP A 355 11.20 -1.03 -2.82
N GLY A 356 11.23 0.16 -2.19
CA GLY A 356 10.91 0.33 -0.77
C GLY A 356 9.48 -0.07 -0.39
N GLU A 357 8.57 -0.15 -1.37
CA GLU A 357 7.16 -0.47 -1.21
C GLU A 357 6.79 -1.87 -1.74
N ARG A 358 7.75 -2.75 -2.03
CA ARG A 358 7.43 -4.13 -2.46
C ARG A 358 6.95 -4.97 -1.27
N THR A 359 5.67 -5.33 -1.27
CA THR A 359 5.00 -6.15 -0.25
C THR A 359 4.14 -7.27 -0.88
N ASN A 360 3.32 -7.93 -0.05
CA ASN A 360 2.28 -8.88 -0.47
C ASN A 360 0.95 -8.20 -0.85
N CYS A 361 0.86 -6.88 -0.72
CA CYS A 361 -0.36 -6.08 -0.91
C CYS A 361 -0.21 -5.00 -2.00
N ASN A 362 0.64 -5.25 -3.00
CA ASN A 362 0.78 -4.36 -4.15
C ASN A 362 -0.28 -4.61 -5.23
N CYS A 363 -0.43 -3.63 -6.12
CA CYS A 363 -1.10 -3.79 -7.41
C CYS A 363 -2.53 -4.33 -7.27
N GLU A 364 -3.41 -3.57 -6.63
CA GLU A 364 -4.85 -3.89 -6.61
C GLU A 364 -5.39 -3.98 -8.05
N THR A 365 -6.11 -5.05 -8.38
CA THR A 365 -6.61 -5.31 -9.75
C THR A 365 -7.54 -4.19 -10.24
N CYS A 366 -8.37 -3.60 -9.38
CA CYS A 366 -9.26 -2.50 -9.76
C CYS A 366 -8.52 -1.28 -10.31
N ASN A 367 -7.33 -0.97 -9.79
CA ASN A 367 -6.51 0.15 -10.24
C ASN A 367 -6.15 -0.01 -11.71
N SER A 368 -5.72 -1.22 -12.07
CA SER A 368 -5.36 -1.57 -13.45
C SER A 368 -6.58 -1.51 -14.36
N TYR A 369 -7.73 -2.08 -13.93
CA TYR A 369 -8.99 -1.99 -14.68
C TYR A 369 -9.39 -0.53 -14.99
N ASN A 370 -9.30 0.36 -14.00
CA ASN A 370 -9.66 1.77 -14.17
C ASN A 370 -8.62 2.54 -15.00
N MET A 371 -7.33 2.26 -14.84
CA MET A 371 -6.28 2.85 -15.68
C MET A 371 -6.43 2.41 -17.15
N LEU A 372 -6.86 1.17 -17.42
CA LEU A 372 -7.17 0.72 -18.79
C LEU A 372 -8.36 1.49 -19.39
N LYS A 373 -9.45 1.70 -18.63
CA LYS A 373 -10.58 2.56 -19.06
C LYS A 373 -10.09 3.96 -19.43
N LEU A 374 -9.28 4.58 -18.57
CA LEU A 374 -8.75 5.92 -18.79
C LEU A 374 -7.86 5.98 -20.04
N SER A 375 -6.92 5.04 -20.19
CA SER A 375 -5.98 4.98 -21.31
C SER A 375 -6.70 4.84 -22.65
N ARG A 376 -7.73 3.98 -22.70
CA ARG A 376 -8.55 3.78 -23.90
C ARG A 376 -9.23 5.05 -24.36
N GLU A 377 -9.89 5.76 -23.46
CA GLU A 377 -10.60 7.00 -23.80
C GLU A 377 -9.63 8.12 -24.18
N LEU A 378 -8.46 8.22 -23.52
CA LEU A 378 -7.42 9.17 -23.90
C LEU A 378 -6.89 8.88 -25.32
N PHE A 379 -6.63 7.61 -25.65
CA PHE A 379 -6.23 7.24 -27.02
C PHE A 379 -7.26 7.67 -28.06
N LYS A 380 -8.55 7.47 -27.78
CA LYS A 380 -9.63 7.83 -28.71
C LYS A 380 -9.67 9.32 -29.06
N ILE A 381 -9.21 10.17 -28.14
CA ILE A 381 -9.23 11.64 -28.25
C ILE A 381 -7.91 12.16 -28.81
N THR A 382 -6.77 11.64 -28.34
CA THR A 382 -5.44 12.18 -28.65
C THR A 382 -4.74 11.47 -29.81
N HIS A 383 -5.18 10.25 -30.13
CA HIS A 383 -4.55 9.34 -31.09
C HIS A 383 -3.10 8.96 -30.75
N ASP A 384 -2.67 9.15 -29.51
CA ASP A 384 -1.30 8.86 -29.06
C ASP A 384 -1.14 7.38 -28.67
N SER A 385 -0.26 6.66 -29.37
CA SER A 385 -0.06 5.22 -29.18
C SER A 385 0.44 4.85 -27.78
N LYS A 386 1.05 5.79 -27.03
CA LYS A 386 1.58 5.52 -25.67
C LYS A 386 0.50 4.96 -24.73
N TYR A 387 -0.74 5.40 -24.90
CA TYR A 387 -1.87 4.92 -24.11
C TYR A 387 -2.16 3.44 -24.40
N MET A 388 -1.98 3.00 -25.65
CA MET A 388 -2.15 1.60 -26.05
C MET A 388 -0.92 0.74 -25.70
N ASP A 389 0.27 1.31 -25.61
CA ASP A 389 1.46 0.63 -25.08
C ASP A 389 1.30 0.31 -23.58
N PHE A 390 0.83 1.27 -22.80
CA PHE A 390 0.42 1.03 -21.41
C PHE A 390 -0.73 0.03 -21.34
N TYR A 391 -1.76 0.18 -22.20
CA TYR A 391 -2.91 -0.73 -22.22
C TYR A 391 -2.45 -2.18 -22.42
N GLU A 392 -1.61 -2.44 -23.41
CA GLU A 392 -1.05 -3.78 -23.67
C GLU A 392 -0.26 -4.32 -22.48
N THR A 393 0.58 -3.48 -21.86
CA THR A 393 1.36 -3.87 -20.67
C THR A 393 0.44 -4.30 -19.53
N ALA A 394 -0.51 -3.47 -19.11
CA ALA A 394 -1.41 -3.77 -18.00
C ALA A 394 -2.40 -4.89 -18.34
N TYR A 395 -2.84 -4.99 -19.59
CA TYR A 395 -3.73 -6.05 -20.06
C TYR A 395 -3.09 -7.44 -19.88
N TYR A 396 -1.87 -7.65 -20.37
CA TYR A 396 -1.21 -8.95 -20.20
C TYR A 396 -0.79 -9.21 -18.76
N ASN A 397 -0.19 -8.21 -18.11
CA ASN A 397 0.59 -8.47 -16.90
C ASN A 397 -0.16 -8.23 -15.60
N SER A 398 -1.24 -7.44 -15.63
CA SER A 398 -2.10 -7.20 -14.47
C SER A 398 -3.49 -7.82 -14.64
N ILE A 399 -4.16 -7.63 -15.78
CA ILE A 399 -5.52 -8.14 -16.00
C ILE A 399 -5.54 -9.64 -16.29
N LEU A 400 -4.91 -10.12 -17.36
CA LEU A 400 -4.90 -11.57 -17.64
C LEU A 400 -4.23 -12.36 -16.50
N SER A 401 -3.28 -11.75 -15.82
CA SER A 401 -2.58 -12.29 -14.66
C SER A 401 -3.48 -12.44 -13.43
N SER A 402 -4.60 -11.72 -13.36
CA SER A 402 -5.47 -11.69 -12.19
C SER A 402 -6.49 -12.82 -12.13
N GLN A 403 -6.66 -13.64 -13.16
CA GLN A 403 -7.60 -14.77 -13.13
C GLN A 403 -6.87 -16.10 -13.05
N ASN A 404 -7.36 -16.98 -12.20
CA ASN A 404 -6.96 -18.37 -12.23
C ASN A 404 -7.60 -19.05 -13.45
N PRO A 405 -6.82 -19.53 -14.44
CA PRO A 405 -7.35 -20.03 -15.71
C PRO A 405 -8.13 -21.35 -15.56
N GLU A 406 -8.05 -22.03 -14.41
CA GLU A 406 -8.77 -23.28 -14.15
C GLU A 406 -10.12 -23.05 -13.47
N THR A 407 -10.19 -22.06 -12.57
CA THR A 407 -11.38 -21.81 -11.72
C THR A 407 -12.18 -20.57 -12.12
N GLY A 408 -11.59 -19.62 -12.85
CA GLY A 408 -12.22 -18.33 -13.18
C GLY A 408 -12.18 -17.28 -12.07
N MET A 409 -11.71 -17.65 -10.87
CA MET A 409 -11.64 -16.73 -9.73
C MET A 409 -10.48 -15.74 -9.88
N THR A 410 -10.65 -14.56 -9.29
CA THR A 410 -9.78 -13.40 -9.52
C THR A 410 -8.99 -12.98 -8.27
N THR A 411 -7.82 -12.36 -8.49
CA THR A 411 -6.97 -11.82 -7.43
C THR A 411 -7.43 -10.44 -6.98
N TYR A 412 -7.20 -10.12 -5.71
CA TYR A 412 -7.27 -8.74 -5.22
C TYR A 412 -5.93 -8.02 -5.44
N PHE A 413 -4.88 -8.46 -4.73
CA PHE A 413 -3.52 -7.96 -4.85
C PHE A 413 -2.63 -8.89 -5.70
N GLN A 414 -1.60 -8.31 -6.31
CA GLN A 414 -0.53 -9.01 -7.00
C GLN A 414 0.81 -8.59 -6.38
N PRO A 415 1.38 -9.38 -5.45
CA PRO A 415 2.63 -9.07 -4.75
C PRO A 415 3.79 -8.67 -5.67
N MET A 416 4.45 -7.55 -5.39
CA MET A 416 5.70 -7.20 -6.09
C MET A 416 6.95 -7.61 -5.30
N ALA A 417 6.79 -7.94 -4.00
CA ALA A 417 7.84 -8.61 -3.23
C ALA A 417 8.09 -10.02 -3.76
N THR A 418 9.36 -10.32 -4.03
CA THR A 418 9.79 -11.62 -4.53
C THR A 418 9.61 -12.71 -3.47
N GLY A 419 9.04 -13.85 -3.86
CA GLY A 419 8.85 -15.00 -2.97
C GLY A 419 7.42 -15.19 -2.44
N TYR A 420 6.48 -14.31 -2.80
CA TYR A 420 5.04 -14.50 -2.56
C TYR A 420 4.34 -15.20 -3.73
N PHE A 421 3.03 -15.41 -3.60
CA PHE A 421 2.18 -16.10 -4.58
C PHE A 421 0.82 -15.41 -4.74
N LYS A 422 0.10 -15.69 -5.83
CA LYS A 422 -1.23 -15.14 -6.09
C LYS A 422 -2.30 -15.83 -5.26
N VAL A 423 -3.22 -15.05 -4.70
CA VAL A 423 -4.41 -15.53 -3.98
C VAL A 423 -5.66 -15.15 -4.74
N TYR A 424 -6.58 -16.09 -4.90
CA TYR A 424 -7.82 -15.92 -5.65
C TYR A 424 -9.04 -15.86 -4.74
N SER A 425 -10.09 -15.18 -5.19
CA SER A 425 -11.40 -15.13 -4.57
C SER A 425 -12.09 -16.50 -4.56
N THR A 426 -13.23 -16.58 -3.87
CA THR A 426 -14.13 -17.73 -3.85
C THR A 426 -15.52 -17.28 -4.30
N PRO A 427 -16.30 -18.15 -4.96
CA PRO A 427 -17.45 -17.70 -5.74
C PRO A 427 -18.57 -17.02 -4.95
N TRP A 428 -18.78 -17.37 -3.68
CA TRP A 428 -20.07 -17.12 -2.97
C TRP A 428 -19.97 -16.28 -1.69
N ASP A 429 -18.75 -15.94 -1.28
CA ASP A 429 -18.44 -15.30 0.00
C ASP A 429 -17.34 -14.23 -0.11
N LYS A 430 -16.65 -14.08 -1.24
CA LYS A 430 -15.61 -13.06 -1.46
C LYS A 430 -16.02 -12.05 -2.53
N PHE A 431 -17.05 -11.26 -2.20
CA PHE A 431 -17.54 -10.16 -3.04
C PHE A 431 -16.74 -8.87 -2.86
N TRP A 432 -15.43 -8.94 -3.06
CA TRP A 432 -14.57 -7.77 -3.02
C TRP A 432 -14.83 -6.82 -4.19
N CYS A 433 -14.29 -5.59 -4.13
CA CYS A 433 -14.27 -4.68 -5.29
C CYS A 433 -13.60 -5.35 -6.52
N CYS A 434 -12.47 -6.05 -6.32
CA CYS A 434 -11.73 -6.75 -7.37
C CYS A 434 -12.49 -7.95 -7.95
N THR A 435 -13.39 -8.57 -7.19
CA THR A 435 -14.34 -9.57 -7.72
C THR A 435 -15.31 -8.91 -8.69
N GLY A 436 -15.81 -7.72 -8.35
CA GLY A 436 -16.65 -6.88 -9.21
C GLY A 436 -15.97 -6.52 -10.54
N SER A 437 -14.81 -5.87 -10.49
CA SER A 437 -14.05 -5.53 -11.70
C SER A 437 -13.57 -6.77 -12.46
N GLY A 438 -13.30 -7.86 -11.75
CA GLY A 438 -12.95 -9.16 -12.33
C GLY A 438 -14.02 -9.66 -13.29
N MET A 439 -15.29 -9.66 -12.88
CA MET A 439 -16.41 -10.07 -13.74
C MET A 439 -16.48 -9.25 -15.04
N GLU A 440 -16.21 -7.95 -14.96
CA GLU A 440 -16.19 -7.06 -16.12
C GLU A 440 -14.96 -7.21 -17.01
N ASN A 441 -13.78 -7.51 -16.44
CA ASN A 441 -12.55 -7.67 -17.21
C ASN A 441 -12.67 -8.80 -18.23
N PHE A 442 -13.12 -9.96 -17.77
CA PHE A 442 -13.07 -11.19 -18.57
C PHE A 442 -14.22 -11.33 -19.56
N THR A 443 -15.25 -10.50 -19.46
CA THR A 443 -16.36 -10.44 -20.43
C THR A 443 -16.08 -9.54 -21.63
N LYS A 444 -15.03 -8.72 -21.59
CA LYS A 444 -14.70 -7.71 -22.63
C LYS A 444 -13.29 -7.77 -23.20
N LEU A 445 -12.54 -8.87 -23.01
CA LEU A 445 -11.13 -8.98 -23.42
C LEU A 445 -10.82 -8.60 -24.89
N GLY A 446 -11.79 -8.73 -25.81
CA GLY A 446 -11.61 -8.39 -27.22
C GLY A 446 -11.95 -6.95 -27.61
N ASP A 447 -12.49 -6.15 -26.70
CA ASP A 447 -13.17 -4.88 -27.03
C ASP A 447 -12.23 -3.74 -27.45
N THR A 448 -10.93 -3.90 -27.23
CA THR A 448 -9.90 -2.88 -27.50
C THR A 448 -8.90 -3.34 -28.58
N ILE A 449 -9.08 -4.55 -29.14
CA ILE A 449 -8.20 -5.05 -30.22
C ILE A 449 -8.25 -4.12 -31.43
N TYR A 450 -9.45 -3.67 -31.79
CA TYR A 450 -9.74 -2.84 -32.94
C TYR A 450 -10.49 -1.59 -32.53
N MET A 451 -10.21 -0.48 -33.21
CA MET A 451 -11.02 0.74 -33.20
C MET A 451 -11.10 1.32 -34.60
N GLN A 452 -12.03 2.24 -34.85
CA GLN A 452 -12.21 2.82 -36.18
C GLN A 452 -12.35 4.34 -36.19
N ASP A 453 -11.98 4.93 -37.32
CA ASP A 453 -12.29 6.30 -37.68
C ASP A 453 -12.64 6.36 -39.18
N ASP A 454 -13.92 6.52 -39.49
CA ASP A 454 -14.50 6.49 -40.85
C ASP A 454 -14.06 5.30 -41.71
N ASN A 455 -12.96 5.43 -42.48
CA ASN A 455 -12.40 4.39 -43.35
C ASN A 455 -11.08 3.82 -42.80
N THR A 456 -10.71 4.15 -41.57
CA THR A 456 -9.47 3.74 -40.92
C THR A 456 -9.75 2.70 -39.84
N LEU A 457 -9.07 1.57 -39.90
CA LEU A 457 -8.99 0.57 -38.84
C LEU A 457 -7.71 0.76 -38.04
N TYR A 458 -7.83 0.97 -36.74
CA TYR A 458 -6.71 0.90 -35.80
C TYR A 458 -6.64 -0.50 -35.21
N VAL A 459 -5.50 -1.18 -35.42
CA VAL A 459 -5.18 -2.47 -34.81
C VAL A 459 -4.26 -2.20 -33.62
N ASN A 460 -4.82 -2.27 -32.42
CA ASN A 460 -4.13 -1.94 -31.17
C ASN A 460 -3.46 -3.16 -30.53
N LEU A 461 -4.07 -4.35 -30.61
CA LEU A 461 -3.54 -5.58 -30.01
C LEU A 461 -3.40 -6.70 -31.05
N TYR A 462 -2.33 -7.48 -30.95
CA TYR A 462 -2.03 -8.57 -31.86
C TYR A 462 -2.50 -9.92 -31.34
N GLN A 463 -3.80 -10.04 -31.07
CA GLN A 463 -4.44 -11.27 -30.54
C GLN A 463 -5.39 -11.91 -31.56
N SER A 464 -5.28 -13.24 -31.72
CA SER A 464 -6.08 -13.97 -32.71
C SER A 464 -7.58 -13.68 -32.54
N SER A 465 -8.20 -13.17 -33.61
CA SER A 465 -9.58 -12.66 -33.57
C SER A 465 -10.16 -12.50 -34.98
N VAL A 466 -11.47 -12.34 -35.07
CA VAL A 466 -12.18 -12.01 -36.31
C VAL A 466 -13.00 -10.75 -36.07
N LEU A 467 -12.75 -9.71 -36.86
CA LEU A 467 -13.56 -8.50 -36.91
C LEU A 467 -14.56 -8.61 -38.06
N ASP A 468 -15.85 -8.53 -37.76
CA ASP A 468 -16.91 -8.30 -38.74
C ASP A 468 -17.16 -6.79 -38.87
N TRP A 469 -16.65 -6.19 -39.94
CA TRP A 469 -16.87 -4.76 -40.23
C TRP A 469 -17.98 -4.62 -41.27
N SER A 470 -19.20 -4.95 -40.84
CA SER A 470 -20.40 -4.94 -41.68
C SER A 470 -20.65 -3.60 -42.39
N GLU A 471 -20.32 -2.46 -41.76
CA GLU A 471 -20.43 -1.12 -42.36
C GLU A 471 -19.56 -0.93 -43.61
N LYS A 472 -18.45 -1.68 -43.72
CA LYS A 472 -17.56 -1.70 -44.89
C LYS A 472 -17.76 -2.93 -45.77
N GLY A 473 -18.67 -3.83 -45.40
CA GLY A 473 -18.92 -5.07 -46.14
C GLY A 473 -17.71 -6.01 -46.18
N CYS A 474 -16.88 -6.00 -45.13
CA CYS A 474 -15.71 -6.86 -45.04
C CYS A 474 -15.51 -7.49 -43.65
N THR A 475 -14.81 -8.61 -43.62
CA THR A 475 -14.35 -9.28 -42.41
C THR A 475 -12.83 -9.33 -42.41
N ILE A 476 -12.20 -9.11 -41.26
CA ILE A 476 -10.74 -9.16 -41.08
C ILE A 476 -10.43 -10.23 -40.04
N LYS A 477 -9.78 -11.32 -40.49
CA LYS A 477 -9.32 -12.39 -39.62
C LYS A 477 -7.85 -12.18 -39.26
N GLN A 478 -7.56 -11.97 -37.98
CA GLN A 478 -6.22 -11.93 -37.39
C GLN A 478 -5.85 -13.32 -36.86
N GLU A 479 -4.77 -13.90 -37.38
CA GLU A 479 -4.10 -15.08 -36.87
C GLU A 479 -2.72 -14.66 -36.36
N SER A 480 -2.53 -14.66 -35.06
CA SER A 480 -1.31 -14.15 -34.41
C SER A 480 -0.66 -15.21 -33.54
N ASN A 481 0.66 -15.30 -33.59
CA ASN A 481 1.45 -16.01 -32.58
C ASN A 481 2.09 -15.07 -31.56
N ILE A 482 1.94 -13.75 -31.70
CA ILE A 482 2.37 -12.76 -30.69
C ILE A 482 1.46 -12.94 -29.47
N PRO A 483 1.98 -12.90 -28.23
CA PRO A 483 3.36 -12.56 -27.85
C PRO A 483 4.36 -13.72 -27.76
N ASP A 484 3.93 -14.96 -28.01
CA ASP A 484 4.82 -16.14 -27.93
C ASP A 484 5.79 -16.22 -29.14
N GLY A 485 5.40 -15.68 -30.29
CA GLY A 485 6.18 -15.56 -31.52
C GLY A 485 6.42 -14.10 -31.91
N ASN A 486 6.42 -13.80 -33.21
CA ASN A 486 6.71 -12.47 -33.75
C ASN A 486 5.91 -12.13 -35.03
N THR A 487 4.88 -12.91 -35.39
CA THR A 487 4.12 -12.72 -36.63
C THR A 487 2.62 -12.64 -36.37
N ALA A 488 1.96 -11.73 -37.09
CA ALA A 488 0.51 -11.64 -37.17
C ALA A 488 0.08 -11.61 -38.65
N LYS A 489 -0.93 -12.38 -38.99
CA LYS A 489 -1.49 -12.49 -40.34
C LYS A 489 -2.92 -12.00 -40.34
N PHE A 490 -3.24 -11.09 -41.25
CA PHE A 490 -4.58 -10.53 -41.44
C PHE A 490 -5.08 -10.98 -42.80
N THR A 491 -6.24 -11.65 -42.83
CA THR A 491 -6.90 -12.05 -44.07
C THR A 491 -8.18 -11.26 -44.23
N VAL A 492 -8.30 -10.54 -45.34
CA VAL A 492 -9.49 -9.75 -45.67
C VAL A 492 -10.48 -10.63 -46.45
N THR A 493 -11.75 -10.62 -46.06
CA THR A 493 -12.86 -11.20 -46.82
C THR A 493 -13.85 -10.09 -47.18
N GLY A 494 -14.33 -10.06 -48.42
CA GLY A 494 -15.09 -8.93 -48.97
C GLY A 494 -14.19 -7.94 -49.74
N ASN A 495 -14.79 -6.88 -50.29
CA ASN A 495 -14.05 -5.85 -51.02
C ASN A 495 -14.23 -4.51 -50.31
N ALA A 496 -13.14 -3.93 -49.81
CA ALA A 496 -13.20 -2.71 -49.03
C ALA A 496 -12.00 -1.79 -49.33
N LYS A 497 -12.31 -0.51 -49.52
CA LYS A 497 -11.32 0.56 -49.58
C LYS A 497 -11.15 1.13 -48.19
N LEU A 498 -10.03 0.84 -47.56
CA LEU A 498 -9.78 1.24 -46.17
C LEU A 498 -8.29 1.45 -45.91
N ASP A 499 -8.01 2.20 -44.85
CA ASP A 499 -6.69 2.32 -44.25
C ASP A 499 -6.61 1.36 -43.05
N ILE A 500 -5.55 0.57 -42.94
CA ILE A 500 -5.26 -0.21 -41.74
C ILE A 500 -4.01 0.36 -41.08
N CYS A 501 -4.18 0.86 -39.86
CA CYS A 501 -3.13 1.38 -39.00
C CYS A 501 -2.75 0.29 -37.99
N PHE A 502 -1.56 -0.28 -38.12
CA PHE A 502 -1.02 -1.27 -37.18
C PHE A 502 -0.15 -0.60 -36.14
N ARG A 503 -0.46 -0.72 -34.84
CA ARG A 503 0.34 -0.08 -33.77
C ARG A 503 1.78 -0.56 -33.79
N ILE A 504 2.76 0.34 -33.81
CA ILE A 504 4.17 -0.03 -33.64
C ILE A 504 4.46 -0.03 -32.13
N PRO A 505 4.63 -1.20 -31.48
CA PRO A 505 4.76 -1.25 -30.03
C PRO A 505 6.10 -0.69 -29.56
N ASP A 506 6.12 -0.06 -28.39
CA ASP A 506 7.34 0.47 -27.75
C ASP A 506 8.43 -0.60 -27.48
N TRP A 507 8.01 -1.85 -27.28
CA TRP A 507 8.88 -2.99 -27.01
C TRP A 507 9.55 -3.58 -28.26
N ILE A 508 9.20 -3.14 -29.47
CA ILE A 508 9.69 -3.73 -30.73
C ILE A 508 11.23 -3.75 -30.80
N ALA A 509 11.81 -4.89 -31.11
CA ALA A 509 13.23 -5.05 -31.35
C ALA A 509 13.54 -4.84 -32.84
N GLY A 510 14.22 -3.76 -33.20
CA GLY A 510 14.50 -3.44 -34.61
C GLY A 510 13.31 -2.75 -35.28
N GLY A 511 12.81 -3.29 -36.39
CA GLY A 511 11.73 -2.66 -37.17
C GLY A 511 10.62 -3.63 -37.54
N MET A 512 9.40 -3.10 -37.70
CA MET A 512 8.26 -3.86 -38.17
C MET A 512 8.37 -4.07 -39.69
N THR A 513 8.15 -5.31 -40.15
CA THR A 513 8.04 -5.63 -41.58
C THR A 513 6.59 -5.96 -41.91
N ILE A 514 6.10 -5.42 -43.03
CA ILE A 514 4.76 -5.69 -43.56
C ILE A 514 4.89 -6.24 -44.97
N ASN A 515 4.24 -7.36 -45.25
CA ASN A 515 4.06 -7.89 -46.59
C ASN A 515 2.58 -7.92 -46.94
N ILE A 516 2.22 -7.55 -48.17
CA ILE A 516 0.87 -7.72 -48.71
C ILE A 516 0.97 -8.71 -49.85
N ASN A 517 0.23 -9.82 -49.74
CA ASN A 517 0.25 -10.91 -50.72
C ASN A 517 1.67 -11.39 -51.06
N GLY A 518 2.53 -11.50 -50.03
CA GLY A 518 3.93 -11.91 -50.14
C GLY A 518 4.90 -10.84 -50.64
N VAL A 519 4.44 -9.63 -50.96
CA VAL A 519 5.27 -8.52 -51.42
C VAL A 519 5.49 -7.51 -50.30
N LYS A 520 6.74 -7.16 -50.02
CA LYS A 520 7.10 -6.17 -49.01
C LYS A 520 6.42 -4.82 -49.27
N TYR A 521 5.72 -4.31 -48.26
CA TYR A 521 5.06 -3.01 -48.27
C TYR A 521 5.87 -1.98 -47.48
N ASN A 522 6.11 -0.82 -48.08
CA ASN A 522 6.75 0.31 -47.41
C ASN A 522 5.66 1.22 -46.84
N TYR A 523 5.47 1.17 -45.52
CA TYR A 523 4.47 1.96 -44.81
C TYR A 523 5.02 3.32 -44.37
N GLN A 524 4.10 4.24 -44.09
CA GLN A 524 4.40 5.47 -43.34
C GLN A 524 4.01 5.28 -41.88
N THR A 525 4.81 5.84 -40.97
CA THR A 525 4.44 5.92 -39.55
C THR A 525 3.61 7.16 -39.30
N VAL A 526 2.41 7.00 -38.75
CA VAL A 526 1.49 8.08 -38.37
C VAL A 526 1.07 7.85 -36.92
N ASN A 527 1.40 8.79 -36.03
CA ASN A 527 1.07 8.74 -34.60
C ASN A 527 1.39 7.39 -33.91
N GLY A 528 2.53 6.78 -34.24
CA GLY A 528 2.93 5.48 -33.69
C GLY A 528 2.34 4.26 -34.41
N TYR A 529 1.63 4.44 -35.52
CA TYR A 529 1.05 3.34 -36.31
C TYR A 529 1.69 3.23 -37.69
N ALA A 530 1.93 2.00 -38.15
CA ALA A 530 2.28 1.69 -39.53
C ALA A 530 1.01 1.69 -40.38
N LYS A 531 0.85 2.71 -41.22
CA LYS A 531 -0.33 2.88 -42.08
C LYS A 531 -0.19 2.09 -43.39
N VAL A 532 -1.19 1.27 -43.66
CA VAL A 532 -1.36 0.51 -44.92
C VAL A 532 -2.65 0.97 -45.59
N THR A 533 -2.51 1.62 -46.74
CA THR A 533 -3.65 2.08 -47.57
C THR A 533 -3.85 1.13 -48.75
N GLY A 534 -5.07 0.65 -48.95
CA GLY A 534 -5.37 -0.27 -50.05
C GLY A 534 -6.85 -0.36 -50.43
N ASP A 535 -7.07 -0.76 -51.70
CA ASP A 535 -8.34 -1.29 -52.17
C ASP A 535 -8.30 -2.83 -51.99
N PHE A 536 -8.62 -3.31 -50.80
CA PHE A 536 -8.50 -4.71 -50.45
C PHE A 536 -9.62 -5.54 -51.07
N SER A 537 -9.24 -6.70 -51.62
CA SER A 537 -10.13 -7.69 -52.21
C SER A 537 -10.17 -8.95 -51.35
N SER A 538 -11.23 -9.74 -51.55
CA SER A 538 -11.41 -10.98 -50.79
C SER A 538 -10.25 -11.93 -51.04
N GLY A 539 -9.61 -12.39 -49.97
CA GLY A 539 -8.43 -13.25 -50.00
C GLY A 539 -7.10 -12.51 -49.90
N ASP A 540 -7.09 -11.17 -49.87
CA ASP A 540 -5.87 -10.42 -49.61
C ASP A 540 -5.33 -10.73 -48.21
N VAL A 541 -4.02 -10.88 -48.14
CA VAL A 541 -3.29 -11.23 -46.91
C VAL A 541 -2.26 -10.15 -46.61
N ILE A 542 -2.30 -9.66 -45.36
CA ILE A 542 -1.29 -8.76 -44.80
C ILE A 542 -0.54 -9.52 -43.70
N GLU A 543 0.77 -9.65 -43.83
CA GLU A 543 1.61 -10.34 -42.86
C GLU A 543 2.55 -9.34 -42.19
N LEU A 544 2.51 -9.31 -40.86
CA LEU A 544 3.38 -8.51 -40.01
C LEU A 544 4.47 -9.39 -39.41
N THR A 545 5.67 -8.83 -39.28
CA THR A 545 6.72 -9.35 -38.39
C THR A 545 7.12 -8.24 -37.41
N ILE A 546 6.98 -8.51 -36.11
CA ILE A 546 7.22 -7.60 -35.00
C ILE A 546 8.19 -8.31 -34.03
N PRO A 547 9.51 -8.07 -34.14
CA PRO A 547 10.49 -8.82 -33.37
C PRO A 547 10.45 -8.43 -31.88
N SER A 548 10.61 -9.41 -31.00
CA SER A 548 10.72 -9.24 -29.56
C SER A 548 12.13 -9.60 -29.09
N LYS A 549 12.58 -8.97 -28.01
CA LYS A 549 13.77 -9.35 -27.26
C LYS A 549 13.55 -9.16 -25.78
N VAL A 550 14.38 -9.76 -24.94
CA VAL A 550 14.39 -9.47 -23.50
C VAL A 550 14.95 -8.06 -23.28
N ARG A 551 14.30 -7.31 -22.39
CA ARG A 551 14.77 -6.02 -21.87
C ARG A 551 14.69 -6.02 -20.35
N ALA A 552 15.68 -5.40 -19.72
CA ALA A 552 15.73 -5.17 -18.28
C ALA A 552 15.18 -3.78 -17.95
N TYR A 553 14.43 -3.70 -16.85
CA TYR A 553 13.82 -2.47 -16.35
C TYR A 553 14.17 -2.33 -14.87
N SER A 554 14.86 -1.24 -14.52
CA SER A 554 15.23 -0.95 -13.14
C SER A 554 14.10 -0.25 -12.39
N LEU A 555 14.07 -0.38 -11.07
CA LEU A 555 13.21 0.45 -10.21
C LEU A 555 13.84 1.85 -10.00
N PRO A 556 13.05 2.92 -9.90
CA PRO A 556 13.58 4.28 -9.79
C PRO A 556 14.39 4.54 -8.51
N ASP A 557 14.00 3.93 -7.39
CA ASP A 557 14.64 4.01 -6.07
C ASP A 557 15.72 2.94 -5.84
N ALA A 558 15.82 1.96 -6.74
CA ALA A 558 16.81 0.89 -6.66
C ALA A 558 17.37 0.55 -8.06
N PRO A 559 18.38 1.31 -8.56
CA PRO A 559 18.90 1.16 -9.93
C PRO A 559 19.62 -0.18 -10.20
N ASP A 560 19.95 -0.93 -9.14
CA ASP A 560 20.54 -2.27 -9.24
C ASP A 560 19.49 -3.40 -9.14
N VAL A 561 18.21 -3.06 -8.99
CA VAL A 561 17.09 -4.02 -8.92
C VAL A 561 16.32 -4.01 -10.24
N TYR A 562 16.25 -5.17 -10.89
CA TYR A 562 15.71 -5.31 -12.24
C TYR A 562 14.57 -6.32 -12.32
N GLY A 563 13.55 -5.99 -13.11
CA GLY A 563 12.61 -6.95 -13.69
C GLY A 563 12.75 -7.00 -15.21
N PHE A 564 12.16 -8.03 -15.84
CA PHE A 564 12.38 -8.31 -17.26
C PHE A 564 11.07 -8.38 -18.04
N LYS A 565 11.10 -7.88 -19.29
CA LYS A 565 10.04 -8.14 -20.27
C LYS A 565 10.60 -8.81 -21.52
N TYR A 566 9.83 -9.72 -22.11
CA TYR A 566 10.03 -10.19 -23.49
C TYR A 566 8.84 -9.73 -24.35
N GLY A 567 9.08 -8.77 -25.23
CA GLY A 567 7.99 -8.03 -25.88
C GLY A 567 7.07 -7.37 -24.83
N PRO A 568 5.74 -7.57 -24.88
CA PRO A 568 4.82 -6.99 -23.90
C PRO A 568 4.75 -7.77 -22.57
N LEU A 569 5.37 -8.95 -22.49
CA LEU A 569 5.20 -9.87 -21.36
C LEU A 569 6.25 -9.62 -20.29
N VAL A 570 5.81 -9.29 -19.08
CA VAL A 570 6.62 -9.38 -17.86
C VAL A 570 6.96 -10.84 -17.60
N LEU A 571 8.23 -11.09 -17.27
CA LEU A 571 8.74 -12.39 -16.89
C LEU A 571 8.91 -12.44 -15.38
N SER A 572 8.50 -13.54 -14.76
CA SER A 572 8.78 -13.82 -13.35
C SER A 572 9.49 -15.16 -13.19
N ALA A 573 10.34 -15.29 -12.19
CA ALA A 573 11.02 -16.54 -11.85
C ALA A 573 10.12 -17.44 -11.01
N GLU A 574 10.11 -18.74 -11.30
CA GLU A 574 9.34 -19.75 -10.54
C GLU A 574 10.08 -20.13 -9.26
N LEU A 575 9.43 -20.03 -8.10
CA LEU A 575 10.04 -20.23 -6.77
C LEU A 575 9.42 -21.38 -5.95
N GLY A 576 8.67 -22.27 -6.61
CA GLY A 576 8.09 -23.47 -5.99
C GLY A 576 6.81 -23.21 -5.19
N LYS A 577 6.32 -24.26 -4.50
CA LYS A 577 5.00 -24.29 -3.84
C LYS A 577 5.07 -24.44 -2.31
N GLU A 578 6.23 -24.20 -1.72
CA GLU A 578 6.46 -24.44 -0.29
C GLU A 578 5.69 -23.45 0.60
N ASN A 579 5.07 -23.92 1.69
CA ASN A 579 4.44 -23.08 2.72
C ASN A 579 3.46 -22.00 2.20
N MET A 580 2.72 -22.26 1.12
CA MET A 580 1.74 -21.30 0.55
C MET A 580 0.50 -21.12 1.45
N LYS A 581 0.69 -20.52 2.62
CA LYS A 581 -0.37 -20.17 3.56
C LYS A 581 -0.92 -18.78 3.27
N THR A 582 -2.20 -18.60 3.53
CA THR A 582 -2.91 -17.33 3.39
C THR A 582 -3.17 -16.70 4.75
N ASP A 583 -3.39 -15.39 4.74
CA ASP A 583 -3.92 -14.60 5.85
C ASP A 583 -5.01 -13.65 5.34
N SER A 584 -5.52 -12.80 6.22
CA SER A 584 -6.53 -11.79 5.91
C SER A 584 -6.06 -10.40 6.29
N THR A 585 -6.57 -9.40 5.60
CA THR A 585 -6.35 -7.98 5.92
C THR A 585 -7.56 -7.12 5.54
N GLY A 586 -7.67 -5.94 6.13
CA GLY A 586 -8.79 -5.02 5.96
C GLY A 586 -10.13 -5.70 6.13
N MET A 587 -11.05 -5.43 5.20
CA MET A 587 -12.37 -6.09 5.19
C MET A 587 -12.26 -7.51 4.62
N TRP A 588 -11.57 -8.38 5.33
CA TRP A 588 -11.49 -9.81 5.01
C TRP A 588 -10.93 -10.12 3.61
N VAL A 589 -10.01 -9.31 3.11
CA VAL A 589 -9.28 -9.55 1.85
C VAL A 589 -8.20 -10.58 2.11
N THR A 590 -8.18 -11.66 1.32
CA THR A 590 -7.22 -12.75 1.50
C THR A 590 -5.89 -12.43 0.83
N ILE A 591 -4.79 -12.59 1.57
CA ILE A 591 -3.42 -12.28 1.14
C ILE A 591 -2.48 -13.46 1.38
N PRO A 592 -1.34 -13.57 0.66
CA PRO A 592 -0.35 -14.59 0.98
C PRO A 592 0.43 -14.19 2.24
N LYS A 593 0.57 -15.10 3.20
CA LYS A 593 1.08 -14.80 4.55
C LYS A 593 2.61 -14.66 4.60
N GLU A 594 3.31 -15.69 4.16
CA GLU A 594 4.77 -15.82 4.34
C GLU A 594 5.51 -15.57 3.02
N LYS A 595 6.59 -14.79 3.08
CA LYS A 595 7.59 -14.66 2.01
C LYS A 595 8.55 -15.85 2.07
N VAL A 596 8.81 -16.51 0.94
CA VAL A 596 9.81 -17.58 0.85
C VAL A 596 10.66 -17.37 -0.40
N VAL A 597 11.92 -16.96 -0.18
CA VAL A 597 12.95 -16.83 -1.20
C VAL A 597 14.33 -16.98 -0.54
N PRO A 598 15.26 -17.80 -1.08
CA PRO A 598 16.58 -17.97 -0.48
C PRO A 598 17.41 -16.69 -0.44
N SER A 599 17.43 -15.93 -1.54
CA SER A 599 18.03 -14.60 -1.62
C SER A 599 17.43 -13.86 -2.82
N GLU A 600 17.25 -12.55 -2.70
CA GLU A 600 16.86 -11.67 -3.82
C GLU A 600 18.07 -11.09 -4.57
N THR A 601 19.29 -11.38 -4.11
CA THR A 601 20.52 -10.87 -4.73
C THR A 601 21.16 -11.91 -5.64
N ILE A 602 21.45 -11.50 -6.86
CA ILE A 602 22.07 -12.29 -7.92
C ILE A 602 23.47 -11.73 -8.19
N LYS A 603 24.49 -12.59 -8.09
CA LYS A 603 25.87 -12.24 -8.45
C LYS A 603 26.13 -12.60 -9.89
N LEU A 604 26.77 -11.71 -10.63
CA LEU A 604 27.32 -12.03 -11.94
C LEU A 604 28.44 -13.08 -11.81
N ALA A 605 28.54 -14.00 -12.76
CA ALA A 605 29.57 -15.03 -12.76
C ALA A 605 30.93 -14.51 -13.28
N LYS A 606 30.92 -13.55 -14.20
CA LYS A 606 32.13 -13.01 -14.82
C LYS A 606 32.78 -11.94 -13.93
N GLU A 607 34.07 -12.12 -13.65
CA GLU A 607 34.87 -11.15 -12.91
C GLU A 607 35.05 -9.84 -13.69
N GLY A 608 34.88 -8.69 -13.02
CA GLY A 608 35.02 -7.36 -13.60
C GLY A 608 33.89 -6.91 -14.54
N GLN A 609 32.84 -7.72 -14.76
CA GLN A 609 31.65 -7.28 -15.51
C GLN A 609 30.78 -6.35 -14.65
N SER A 610 30.41 -5.20 -15.19
CA SER A 610 29.46 -4.29 -14.53
C SER A 610 28.02 -4.76 -14.72
N VAL A 611 27.15 -4.48 -13.74
CA VAL A 611 25.70 -4.77 -13.82
C VAL A 611 25.07 -4.09 -15.03
N ALA A 612 25.40 -2.82 -15.28
CA ALA A 612 24.89 -2.08 -16.44
C ALA A 612 25.24 -2.73 -17.78
N ALA A 613 26.48 -3.23 -17.94
CA ALA A 613 26.87 -3.96 -19.16
C ALA A 613 26.12 -5.27 -19.30
N PHE A 614 25.98 -6.05 -18.22
CA PHE A 614 25.20 -7.29 -18.21
C PHE A 614 23.73 -7.04 -18.58
N MET A 615 23.11 -5.97 -18.07
CA MET A 615 21.72 -5.61 -18.38
C MET A 615 21.53 -5.10 -19.81
N ALA A 616 22.54 -4.43 -20.38
CA ALA A 616 22.51 -4.03 -21.79
C ALA A 616 22.51 -5.25 -22.75
N GLU A 617 23.13 -6.35 -22.30
CA GLU A 617 23.25 -7.64 -23.02
C GLU A 617 22.28 -8.70 -22.48
N ILE A 618 21.25 -8.31 -21.72
CA ILE A 618 20.39 -9.27 -20.99
C ILE A 618 19.71 -10.32 -21.88
N ASP A 619 19.43 -9.99 -23.14
CA ASP A 619 18.85 -10.93 -24.12
C ASP A 619 19.78 -12.12 -24.42
N GLU A 620 21.09 -11.96 -24.25
CA GLU A 620 22.09 -13.03 -24.37
C GLU A 620 22.19 -13.88 -23.10
N HIS A 621 21.79 -13.33 -21.95
CA HIS A 621 21.92 -13.99 -20.64
C HIS A 621 20.60 -14.60 -20.13
N LEU A 622 19.45 -14.05 -20.51
CA LEU A 622 18.13 -14.59 -20.18
C LEU A 622 17.60 -15.38 -21.38
N VAL A 623 18.20 -16.54 -21.60
CA VAL A 623 18.08 -17.28 -22.86
C VAL A 623 16.77 -18.05 -22.92
N ARG A 624 15.98 -17.77 -23.96
CA ARG A 624 14.74 -18.49 -24.27
C ARG A 624 15.02 -19.92 -24.73
N GLU A 625 14.34 -20.89 -24.12
CA GLU A 625 14.32 -22.28 -24.60
C GLU A 625 13.54 -22.39 -25.91
N ALA A 626 14.11 -23.09 -26.90
CA ALA A 626 13.52 -23.22 -28.23
C ALA A 626 12.11 -23.85 -28.17
N GLY A 627 11.14 -23.18 -28.80
CA GLY A 627 9.75 -23.65 -28.87
C GLY A 627 8.93 -23.46 -27.60
N THR A 628 9.46 -22.83 -26.55
CA THR A 628 8.73 -22.56 -25.30
C THR A 628 8.77 -21.08 -24.94
N MET A 629 8.07 -20.68 -23.88
CA MET A 629 8.19 -19.36 -23.25
C MET A 629 8.89 -19.45 -21.90
N LYS A 630 9.90 -20.32 -21.81
CA LYS A 630 10.79 -20.45 -20.64
C LYS A 630 12.11 -19.79 -20.95
N PHE A 631 12.61 -18.99 -20.02
CA PHE A 631 13.87 -18.26 -20.16
C PHE A 631 14.77 -18.61 -18.99
N THR A 632 15.96 -19.15 -19.24
CA THR A 632 16.90 -19.48 -18.17
C THR A 632 17.93 -18.37 -18.04
N LEU A 633 18.07 -17.82 -16.83
CA LEU A 633 19.14 -16.88 -16.52
C LEU A 633 20.48 -17.61 -16.45
N LYS A 634 21.44 -17.16 -17.26
CA LYS A 634 22.81 -17.69 -17.36
C LYS A 634 23.81 -16.67 -16.83
N ASP A 635 25.06 -17.12 -16.67
CA ASP A 635 26.20 -16.29 -16.28
C ASP A 635 26.02 -15.56 -14.94
N THR A 636 25.30 -16.21 -14.01
CA THR A 636 25.12 -15.75 -12.63
C THR A 636 25.35 -16.89 -11.64
N ASN A 637 25.35 -16.60 -10.34
CA ASN A 637 25.45 -17.60 -9.27
C ASN A 637 24.19 -18.47 -9.10
N THR A 638 23.11 -18.16 -9.81
CA THR A 638 21.85 -18.90 -9.77
C THR A 638 21.42 -19.31 -11.18
N ASN A 639 20.53 -20.30 -11.27
CA ASN A 639 19.94 -20.76 -12.53
C ASN A 639 18.41 -20.62 -12.46
N LEU A 640 17.94 -19.38 -12.31
CA LEU A 640 16.51 -19.10 -12.26
C LEU A 640 15.87 -19.29 -13.64
N VAL A 641 14.67 -19.88 -13.65
CA VAL A 641 13.84 -20.05 -14.84
C VAL A 641 12.67 -19.10 -14.76
N PHE A 642 12.52 -18.27 -15.80
CA PHE A 642 11.50 -17.26 -15.93
C PHE A 642 10.44 -17.66 -16.96
N THR A 643 9.18 -17.36 -16.67
CA THR A 643 8.03 -17.54 -17.57
C THR A 643 7.14 -16.30 -17.57
N PRO A 644 6.30 -16.09 -18.61
CA PRO A 644 5.33 -15.01 -18.64
C PRO A 644 4.50 -14.96 -17.36
N HIS A 645 4.46 -13.80 -16.71
CA HIS A 645 3.90 -13.64 -15.37
C HIS A 645 2.42 -14.06 -15.28
N TYR A 646 1.63 -13.76 -16.32
CA TYR A 646 0.22 -14.15 -16.38
C TYR A 646 -0.01 -15.67 -16.46
N LYS A 647 1.00 -16.44 -16.89
CA LYS A 647 0.97 -17.91 -16.91
C LYS A 647 1.35 -18.52 -15.55
N GLN A 648 1.83 -17.74 -14.58
CA GLN A 648 2.16 -18.23 -13.25
C GLN A 648 0.98 -18.05 -12.29
N TYR A 649 0.33 -19.15 -11.93
CA TYR A 649 -0.86 -19.13 -11.08
C TYR A 649 -0.87 -20.19 -9.96
N GLU A 650 0.08 -21.12 -9.92
CA GLU A 650 0.10 -22.23 -8.95
C GLU A 650 1.23 -22.17 -7.93
N GLN A 651 2.15 -21.21 -8.06
CA GLN A 651 3.43 -21.21 -7.36
C GLN A 651 3.81 -19.81 -6.88
N ARG A 652 4.85 -19.77 -6.04
CA ARG A 652 5.55 -18.53 -5.69
C ARG A 652 6.34 -18.01 -6.88
N TYR A 653 6.51 -16.69 -6.92
CA TYR A 653 7.21 -16.03 -8.02
C TYR A 653 8.10 -14.86 -7.57
N GLY A 654 9.03 -14.46 -8.43
CA GLY A 654 9.83 -13.25 -8.28
C GLY A 654 9.96 -12.46 -9.57
N ILE A 655 9.53 -11.19 -9.57
CA ILE A 655 9.65 -10.29 -10.73
C ILE A 655 10.96 -9.50 -10.65
N TYR A 656 11.28 -8.93 -9.49
CA TYR A 656 12.41 -8.04 -9.29
C TYR A 656 13.54 -8.72 -8.52
N TRP A 657 14.78 -8.50 -8.98
CA TRP A 657 15.98 -9.11 -8.43
C TRP A 657 17.11 -8.09 -8.38
N LYS A 658 17.87 -8.06 -7.28
CA LYS A 658 19.05 -7.19 -7.12
C LYS A 658 20.25 -7.85 -7.80
N PHE A 659 20.96 -7.15 -8.67
CA PHE A 659 22.16 -7.67 -9.32
C PHE A 659 23.41 -7.00 -8.77
N VAL A 660 24.48 -7.76 -8.56
CA VAL A 660 25.78 -7.24 -8.10
C VAL A 660 26.95 -7.86 -8.87
N PRO A 661 28.07 -7.14 -9.06
CA PRO A 661 29.28 -7.69 -9.70
C PRO A 661 29.85 -8.89 -8.95
N ASN A 662 30.59 -9.75 -9.66
CA ASN A 662 31.37 -10.81 -9.02
C ASN A 662 32.40 -10.23 -8.04
N GLY A 663 32.71 -10.95 -6.96
CA GLY A 663 33.62 -10.49 -5.91
C GLY A 663 32.99 -9.50 -4.94
N THR A 664 31.77 -8.99 -5.22
CA THR A 664 31.01 -8.23 -4.22
C THR A 664 30.79 -9.13 -3.01
N VAL A 665 31.40 -8.73 -1.88
CA VAL A 665 31.08 -9.27 -0.58
C VAL A 665 29.66 -8.83 -0.32
N ILE A 666 28.73 -9.76 -0.51
CA ILE A 666 27.40 -9.59 0.03
C ILE A 666 27.58 -9.93 1.50
N GLU A 667 27.84 -8.90 2.30
CA GLU A 667 27.46 -8.98 3.71
C GLU A 667 25.94 -9.03 3.71
N GLU A 668 25.40 -10.24 3.56
CA GLU A 668 24.01 -10.48 3.87
C GLU A 668 23.99 -10.34 5.39
N LYS A 669 23.72 -9.11 5.85
CA LYS A 669 23.51 -8.85 7.28
C LYS A 669 22.39 -9.78 7.68
N LEU A 670 22.75 -10.91 8.28
CA LEU A 670 21.77 -11.90 8.67
C LEU A 670 20.81 -11.20 9.62
N PRO A 671 19.50 -11.28 9.36
CA PRO A 671 18.55 -10.57 10.17
C PRO A 671 18.75 -10.98 11.63
N ARG A 672 18.84 -10.02 12.55
CA ARG A 672 18.99 -10.32 13.98
C ARG A 672 17.71 -10.91 14.57
N ALA A 673 16.58 -10.73 13.90
CA ALA A 673 15.32 -11.36 14.26
C ALA A 673 14.48 -11.68 13.02
N LYS A 674 13.62 -12.69 13.12
CA LYS A 674 12.49 -12.84 12.21
C LYS A 674 11.32 -12.05 12.78
N THR A 675 10.82 -11.09 12.02
CA THR A 675 9.67 -10.27 12.39
C THR A 675 8.47 -10.71 11.56
N THR A 676 7.35 -10.95 12.22
CA THR A 676 6.06 -11.17 11.58
C THR A 676 5.08 -10.17 12.14
N THR A 677 4.49 -9.34 11.29
CA THR A 677 3.38 -8.49 11.72
C THR A 677 2.17 -9.37 12.02
N THR A 678 1.74 -9.37 13.27
CA THR A 678 0.57 -10.14 13.74
C THR A 678 -0.72 -9.41 13.49
N ASP A 679 -0.68 -8.08 13.53
CA ASP A 679 -1.86 -7.24 13.37
C ASP A 679 -1.52 -5.83 12.89
N THR A 680 -2.49 -5.19 12.25
CA THR A 680 -2.39 -3.82 11.76
C THR A 680 -3.71 -3.08 11.85
N VAL A 681 -3.67 -1.86 12.35
CA VAL A 681 -4.79 -0.91 12.29
C VAL A 681 -4.37 0.34 11.52
N GLN A 682 -5.30 0.93 10.75
CA GLN A 682 -5.08 2.16 9.99
C GLN A 682 -5.80 3.35 10.64
N PRO A 683 -5.13 4.16 11.48
CA PRO A 683 -5.78 5.29 12.17
C PRO A 683 -6.48 6.27 11.25
N GLY A 684 -7.68 6.67 11.64
CA GLY A 684 -8.54 7.59 10.90
C GLY A 684 -9.38 6.93 9.81
N TYR A 685 -9.11 5.67 9.46
CA TYR A 685 -9.85 4.93 8.46
C TYR A 685 -10.77 3.93 9.15
N GLY A 686 -11.96 4.39 9.54
CA GLY A 686 -12.88 3.71 10.48
C GLY A 686 -13.21 2.24 10.18
N GLN A 687 -12.99 1.77 8.94
CA GLN A 687 -13.01 0.36 8.54
C GLN A 687 -12.06 -0.52 9.36
N TYR A 688 -10.82 -0.08 9.53
CA TYR A 688 -9.76 -0.85 10.18
C TYR A 688 -9.74 -0.61 11.69
N GLU A 689 -10.49 0.39 12.15
CA GLU A 689 -10.49 0.80 13.56
C GLU A 689 -11.63 0.13 14.34
N SER A 690 -12.82 0.01 13.76
CA SER A 690 -14.03 -0.46 14.46
C SER A 690 -14.48 -1.87 14.06
N ASP A 691 -13.59 -2.68 13.49
CA ASP A 691 -13.91 -4.10 13.27
C ASP A 691 -14.02 -4.87 14.60
N ASN A 692 -14.52 -6.11 14.56
CA ASN A 692 -14.77 -6.90 15.77
C ASN A 692 -13.48 -7.24 16.55
N LEU A 693 -12.33 -7.24 15.87
CA LEU A 693 -11.04 -7.48 16.50
C LEU A 693 -10.54 -6.21 17.18
N HIS A 694 -10.41 -5.11 16.44
CA HIS A 694 -9.83 -3.86 16.90
C HIS A 694 -10.73 -3.09 17.85
N ASN A 695 -12.05 -3.18 17.65
CA ASN A 695 -13.11 -2.64 18.50
C ASN A 695 -12.74 -1.27 19.10
N MET A 696 -12.33 -0.32 18.24
CA MET A 696 -11.79 0.96 18.72
C MET A 696 -12.80 1.68 19.61
N VAL A 697 -12.30 2.15 20.75
CA VAL A 697 -13.04 3.05 21.63
C VAL A 697 -12.31 4.37 21.73
N GLU A 698 -13.08 5.46 21.76
CA GLU A 698 -12.53 6.81 21.77
C GLU A 698 -13.34 7.75 22.66
N LEU A 699 -12.66 8.81 23.11
CA LEU A 699 -13.27 10.00 23.67
C LEU A 699 -12.61 11.23 23.04
N ASN A 700 -13.44 12.12 22.48
CA ASN A 700 -13.00 13.41 21.97
C ASN A 700 -11.77 13.32 21.03
N SER A 701 -11.77 12.36 20.10
CA SER A 701 -10.72 12.24 19.09
C SER A 701 -11.23 12.65 17.70
N VAL A 702 -10.32 12.77 16.74
CA VAL A 702 -10.61 13.22 15.37
C VAL A 702 -9.94 12.27 14.40
N SER A 703 -10.72 11.76 13.44
CA SER A 703 -10.25 11.01 12.28
C SER A 703 -10.21 11.90 11.02
N VAL A 704 -9.23 11.65 10.14
CA VAL A 704 -9.08 12.35 8.85
C VAL A 704 -8.59 11.36 7.77
N THR A 705 -9.12 11.46 6.55
CA THR A 705 -8.79 10.57 5.40
C THR A 705 -8.39 11.31 4.11
N ASN A 706 -8.26 12.63 4.15
CA ASN A 706 -8.31 13.49 2.96
C ASN A 706 -6.96 13.60 2.20
N ASP A 707 -5.85 13.26 2.85
CA ASP A 707 -4.47 13.44 2.34
C ASP A 707 -3.55 12.29 2.80
N SER A 708 -3.53 11.99 4.09
CA SER A 708 -3.12 10.70 4.66
C SER A 708 -4.08 10.36 5.81
N THR A 709 -4.26 9.08 6.10
CA THR A 709 -5.15 8.63 7.17
C THR A 709 -4.50 8.94 8.51
N TYR A 710 -5.19 9.61 9.42
CA TYR A 710 -4.67 9.77 10.79
C TYR A 710 -5.77 9.98 11.81
N ARG A 711 -5.41 9.69 13.06
CA ARG A 711 -6.21 10.01 14.25
C ARG A 711 -5.37 10.79 15.27
N TYR A 712 -6.03 11.70 15.98
CA TYR A 712 -5.47 12.36 17.15
C TYR A 712 -6.55 12.64 18.19
N ALA A 713 -6.16 12.66 19.45
CA ALA A 713 -7.04 13.03 20.55
C ALA A 713 -7.03 14.56 20.73
N LYS A 714 -8.21 15.17 20.91
CA LYS A 714 -8.30 16.56 21.37
C LYS A 714 -8.01 16.64 22.87
N GLU A 715 -8.01 17.85 23.42
CA GLU A 715 -7.86 18.11 24.85
C GLU A 715 -8.73 17.18 25.72
N GLY A 716 -8.09 16.45 26.64
CA GLY A 716 -8.72 15.49 27.55
C GLY A 716 -9.23 14.19 26.88
N GLY A 717 -9.04 14.05 25.57
CA GLY A 717 -9.45 12.91 24.77
C GLY A 717 -8.40 11.79 24.71
N TRP A 718 -8.81 10.68 24.12
CA TRP A 718 -7.99 9.48 23.90
C TRP A 718 -8.67 8.56 22.87
N PHE A 719 -7.92 7.58 22.38
CA PHE A 719 -8.46 6.47 21.58
C PHE A 719 -7.65 5.20 21.82
N THR A 720 -8.31 4.06 21.80
CA THR A 720 -7.74 2.74 22.11
C THR A 720 -8.11 1.75 21.03
N TYR A 721 -7.15 0.92 20.62
CA TYR A 721 -7.37 -0.24 19.76
C TYR A 721 -7.04 -1.52 20.53
N ARG A 722 -7.85 -2.56 20.36
CA ARG A 722 -7.52 -3.92 20.76
C ARG A 722 -6.70 -4.59 19.65
N MET A 723 -5.40 -4.81 19.86
CA MET A 723 -4.52 -5.36 18.83
C MET A 723 -4.25 -6.85 19.06
N ALA A 724 -4.36 -7.67 18.01
CA ALA A 724 -3.98 -9.07 18.02
C ALA A 724 -2.46 -9.26 18.14
N VAL A 725 -2.09 -10.24 18.96
CA VAL A 725 -0.70 -10.58 19.28
C VAL A 725 -0.47 -12.07 19.12
N ASP A 726 0.79 -12.43 18.86
CA ASP A 726 1.27 -13.80 19.04
C ASP A 726 1.74 -13.93 20.49
N ALA A 727 0.91 -14.53 21.34
CA ALA A 727 1.22 -14.69 22.76
C ALA A 727 2.44 -15.58 23.02
N ASP A 728 2.82 -16.43 22.07
CA ASP A 728 3.98 -17.32 22.16
C ASP A 728 5.26 -16.66 21.64
N ALA A 729 5.17 -15.48 21.02
CA ALA A 729 6.33 -14.79 20.49
C ALA A 729 7.29 -14.39 21.62
N PRO A 730 8.62 -14.60 21.47
CA PRO A 730 9.59 -14.20 22.49
C PRO A 730 9.55 -12.71 22.81
N MET A 731 9.28 -11.87 21.81
CA MET A 731 9.18 -10.41 21.94
C MET A 731 8.00 -9.88 21.13
N LEU A 732 7.37 -8.83 21.65
CA LEU A 732 6.35 -8.06 20.93
C LEU A 732 6.80 -6.60 20.76
N ARG A 733 6.45 -5.98 19.65
CA ARG A 733 6.78 -4.58 19.34
C ARG A 733 5.63 -3.87 18.66
N LEU A 734 5.36 -2.64 19.11
CA LEU A 734 4.49 -1.70 18.41
C LEU A 734 5.33 -0.84 17.46
N ARG A 735 4.90 -0.73 16.19
CA ARG A 735 5.42 0.27 15.25
C ARG A 735 4.32 1.27 14.93
N ILE A 736 4.59 2.55 15.20
CA ILE A 736 3.61 3.63 15.08
C ILE A 736 4.15 4.67 14.10
N LYS A 737 3.41 4.98 13.04
CA LYS A 737 3.78 6.06 12.11
C LYS A 737 3.35 7.43 12.65
N LEU A 738 4.30 8.37 12.67
CA LEU A 738 4.16 9.74 13.18
C LEU A 738 4.70 10.76 12.17
N ARG A 739 4.31 12.03 12.31
CA ARG A 739 4.73 13.10 11.39
C ARG A 739 5.75 14.03 12.02
N LYS A 740 6.81 14.36 11.27
CA LYS A 740 7.77 15.40 11.64
C LYS A 740 7.12 16.77 11.80
N ALA A 741 6.05 17.04 11.03
CA ALA A 741 5.28 18.27 11.14
C ALA A 741 4.58 18.44 12.51
N ASP A 742 4.42 17.35 13.27
CA ASP A 742 3.87 17.37 14.62
C ASP A 742 4.95 17.45 15.71
N ASN A 743 6.23 17.71 15.35
CA ASN A 743 7.27 18.03 16.32
C ASN A 743 6.83 19.18 17.24
N GLY A 744 7.06 19.02 18.55
CA GLY A 744 6.60 19.90 19.61
C GLY A 744 5.22 19.57 20.18
N LYS A 745 4.44 18.71 19.51
CA LYS A 745 3.20 18.17 20.09
C LYS A 745 3.46 17.02 21.03
N SER A 746 2.57 16.87 21.99
CA SER A 746 2.63 15.82 23.00
C SER A 746 1.97 14.53 22.52
N LEU A 747 2.51 13.37 22.91
CA LEU A 747 1.87 12.07 22.69
C LEU A 747 2.18 11.15 23.89
N ARG A 748 1.23 10.31 24.22
CA ARG A 748 1.35 9.23 25.21
C ARG A 748 0.79 7.95 24.59
N VAL A 749 1.58 6.88 24.66
CA VAL A 749 1.24 5.54 24.18
C VAL A 749 1.27 4.57 25.35
N ARG A 750 0.16 3.86 25.57
CA ARG A 750 -0.01 2.88 26.64
C ARG A 750 -0.39 1.51 26.10
N VAL A 751 0.06 0.46 26.79
CA VAL A 751 -0.46 -0.91 26.66
C VAL A 751 -1.07 -1.30 27.99
N GLY A 752 -2.39 -1.46 28.02
CA GLY A 752 -3.13 -1.56 29.26
C GLY A 752 -2.88 -0.37 30.20
N ASP A 753 -2.33 -0.64 31.39
CA ASP A 753 -1.91 0.37 32.36
C ASP A 753 -0.46 0.86 32.17
N ALA A 754 0.34 0.20 31.32
CA ALA A 754 1.74 0.52 31.15
C ALA A 754 1.94 1.67 30.16
N ILE A 755 2.66 2.71 30.55
CA ILE A 755 3.15 3.75 29.62
C ILE A 755 4.38 3.20 28.91
N LEU A 756 4.29 3.01 27.58
CA LEU A 756 5.43 2.61 26.75
C LEU A 756 6.20 3.81 26.19
N TRP A 757 5.50 4.93 25.97
CA TRP A 757 6.10 6.17 25.51
C TRP A 757 5.26 7.37 25.95
N ALA A 758 5.92 8.46 26.34
CA ALA A 758 5.29 9.69 26.80
C ALA A 758 6.26 10.86 26.59
N GLY A 759 5.82 11.92 25.91
CA GLY A 759 6.63 13.13 25.75
C GLY A 759 6.19 14.01 24.59
N LYS A 760 7.05 14.96 24.22
CA LYS A 760 6.89 15.79 23.01
C LYS A 760 7.72 15.23 21.87
N LEU A 761 7.15 15.22 20.66
CA LEU A 761 7.85 14.75 19.47
C LEU A 761 8.99 15.72 19.09
N ASP A 762 10.16 15.19 18.79
CA ASP A 762 11.37 15.98 18.48
C ASP A 762 12.20 15.38 17.35
N TYR A 763 11.55 14.70 16.39
CA TYR A 763 12.23 13.98 15.33
C TYR A 763 13.14 14.86 14.48
N THR A 764 14.45 14.55 14.45
CA THR A 764 15.46 15.31 13.73
C THR A 764 15.81 14.75 12.34
N GLY A 765 15.32 13.55 11.99
CA GLY A 765 15.59 12.92 10.69
C GLY A 765 14.93 13.65 9.52
N GLU A 766 15.24 13.25 8.29
CA GLU A 766 14.82 13.97 7.07
C GLU A 766 13.39 13.64 6.60
N GLN A 767 12.85 12.50 7.02
CA GLN A 767 11.54 12.00 6.59
C GLN A 767 10.38 12.85 7.16
N ASN A 768 9.33 13.04 6.35
CA ASN A 768 8.11 13.73 6.78
C ASN A 768 7.23 12.85 7.68
N VAL A 769 7.24 11.54 7.45
CA VAL A 769 6.62 10.50 8.28
C VAL A 769 7.73 9.56 8.73
N TYR A 770 7.74 9.19 10.01
CA TYR A 770 8.73 8.30 10.61
C TYR A 770 8.06 7.29 11.53
N GLU A 771 8.73 6.18 11.81
CA GLU A 771 8.23 5.13 12.71
C GLU A 771 8.79 5.30 14.13
N LEU A 772 7.90 5.31 15.11
CA LEU A 772 8.21 5.10 16.51
C LEU A 772 8.06 3.61 16.83
N MET A 773 9.17 2.96 17.18
CA MET A 773 9.23 1.54 17.51
C MET A 773 9.32 1.34 19.03
N LEU A 774 8.35 0.63 19.61
CA LEU A 774 8.23 0.41 21.05
C LEU A 774 8.18 -1.09 21.36
N ALA A 775 9.26 -1.64 21.91
CA ALA A 775 9.25 -2.99 22.47
C ALA A 775 8.34 -3.06 23.71
N ILE A 776 7.58 -4.15 23.84
CA ILE A 776 6.64 -4.37 24.94
C ILE A 776 7.32 -5.24 26.01
N PRO A 777 7.55 -4.73 27.23
CA PRO A 777 8.21 -5.48 28.31
C PRO A 777 7.49 -6.78 28.66
N GLU A 778 8.23 -7.81 29.09
CA GLU A 778 7.69 -9.13 29.41
C GLU A 778 6.61 -9.08 30.50
N ASP A 779 6.84 -8.34 31.57
CA ASP A 779 5.86 -8.18 32.65
C ASP A 779 4.56 -7.53 32.15
N VAL A 780 4.65 -6.55 31.24
CA VAL A 780 3.48 -5.92 30.59
C VAL A 780 2.72 -6.94 29.73
N ARG A 781 3.42 -7.79 28.98
CA ARG A 781 2.80 -8.84 28.16
C ARG A 781 2.07 -9.86 29.03
N GLU A 782 2.72 -10.38 30.07
CA GLU A 782 2.15 -11.40 30.97
C GLU A 782 0.84 -10.96 31.62
N ARG A 783 0.70 -9.67 31.93
CA ARG A 783 -0.47 -9.12 32.63
C ARG A 783 -1.50 -8.43 31.75
N CYS A 784 -1.14 -7.99 30.54
CA CYS A 784 -2.03 -7.24 29.64
C CYS A 784 -2.57 -8.06 28.47
N ILE A 785 -2.01 -9.25 28.18
CA ILE A 785 -2.55 -10.14 27.15
C ILE A 785 -3.79 -10.86 27.69
N TYR A 786 -4.86 -10.83 26.91
CA TYR A 786 -6.09 -11.59 27.18
C TYR A 786 -6.64 -12.20 25.90
N ASN A 787 -7.60 -13.13 26.02
CA ASN A 787 -8.17 -13.81 24.87
C ASN A 787 -9.59 -13.32 24.59
N ILE A 788 -9.90 -13.17 23.30
CA ILE A 788 -11.25 -12.87 22.81
C ILE A 788 -11.60 -13.81 21.66
N THR A 789 -12.88 -13.87 21.33
CA THR A 789 -13.36 -14.44 20.06
C THR A 789 -13.93 -13.29 19.23
N ALA A 790 -13.36 -13.05 18.05
CA ALA A 790 -13.84 -12.09 17.06
C ALA A 790 -13.92 -12.78 15.70
N ASP A 791 -14.94 -12.48 14.90
CA ASP A 791 -15.10 -13.08 13.56
C ASP A 791 -14.96 -14.61 13.54
N GLU A 792 -15.55 -15.28 14.55
CA GLU A 792 -15.51 -16.75 14.73
C GLU A 792 -14.10 -17.34 14.92
N LYS A 793 -13.11 -16.51 15.24
CA LYS A 793 -11.72 -16.90 15.52
C LYS A 793 -11.28 -16.40 16.89
N ASP A 794 -10.51 -17.23 17.57
CA ASP A 794 -9.91 -16.88 18.85
C ASP A 794 -8.62 -16.09 18.61
N TYR A 795 -8.47 -14.98 19.32
CA TYR A 795 -7.29 -14.11 19.29
C TYR A 795 -6.78 -13.91 20.71
N SER A 796 -5.45 -13.91 20.85
CA SER A 796 -4.79 -13.23 21.96
C SER A 796 -4.61 -11.77 21.58
N VAL A 797 -4.97 -10.85 22.47
CA VAL A 797 -5.03 -9.42 22.20
C VAL A 797 -4.46 -8.60 23.35
N MET A 798 -4.17 -7.33 23.09
CA MET A 798 -3.88 -6.31 24.11
C MET A 798 -4.43 -4.94 23.70
N ASP A 799 -4.72 -4.09 24.67
CA ASP A 799 -5.27 -2.76 24.41
C ASP A 799 -4.16 -1.71 24.30
N VAL A 800 -4.10 -1.01 23.17
CA VAL A 800 -3.12 0.05 22.87
C VAL A 800 -3.82 1.40 22.86
N THR A 801 -3.48 2.29 23.78
CA THR A 801 -4.15 3.58 23.99
C THR A 801 -3.25 4.77 23.64
N PHE A 802 -3.81 5.76 22.95
CA PHE A 802 -3.16 6.98 22.51
C PHE A 802 -3.84 8.22 23.11
N SER A 803 -3.06 9.15 23.64
CA SER A 803 -3.53 10.40 24.26
C SER A 803 -2.45 11.48 24.23
N SER A 804 -2.73 12.68 24.73
CA SER A 804 -1.69 13.67 25.04
C SER A 804 -0.97 13.26 26.33
N ASP A 805 0.34 13.48 26.42
CA ASP A 805 1.11 13.36 27.66
C ASP A 805 1.00 14.62 28.54
N VAL A 806 0.55 15.73 27.96
CA VAL A 806 0.38 17.03 28.63
C VAL A 806 -1.10 17.33 28.81
N ASP A 807 -1.52 17.51 30.06
CA ASP A 807 -2.87 17.94 30.42
C ASP A 807 -3.24 19.26 29.72
N GLY A 808 -4.43 19.33 29.11
CA GLY A 808 -4.89 20.52 28.40
C GLY A 808 -4.44 20.63 26.94
N GLU A 809 -3.56 19.75 26.44
CA GLU A 809 -3.09 19.75 25.05
C GLU A 809 -3.77 18.66 24.20
N GLU A 810 -3.83 18.87 22.88
CA GLU A 810 -4.18 17.82 21.90
C GLU A 810 -2.98 16.87 21.69
N SER A 811 -3.24 15.61 21.36
CA SER A 811 -2.16 14.67 21.01
C SER A 811 -1.57 14.99 19.63
N ALA A 812 -0.34 14.51 19.41
CA ALA A 812 0.19 14.36 18.06
C ALA A 812 -0.66 13.38 17.25
N LYS A 813 -0.59 13.51 15.93
CA LYS A 813 -1.27 12.62 14.98
C LYS A 813 -0.55 11.29 14.87
N VAL A 814 -1.31 10.22 15.05
CA VAL A 814 -0.94 8.86 14.69
C VAL A 814 -1.45 8.64 13.27
N CYS A 815 -0.55 8.46 12.31
CA CYS A 815 -0.90 8.42 10.89
C CYS A 815 -0.66 7.06 10.25
N ASP A 816 -1.28 6.87 9.10
CA ASP A 816 -1.16 5.72 8.21
C ASP A 816 -1.46 4.43 8.94
N PHE A 817 -0.47 3.70 9.46
CA PHE A 817 -0.67 2.41 10.12
C PHE A 817 0.01 2.32 11.49
N ILE A 818 -0.61 1.56 12.39
CA ILE A 818 0.02 0.97 13.57
C ILE A 818 0.18 -0.52 13.30
N TYR A 819 1.36 -1.07 13.59
CA TYR A 819 1.66 -2.49 13.43
C TYR A 819 1.97 -3.10 14.79
N MET A 820 1.40 -4.27 15.06
CA MET A 820 1.86 -5.18 16.10
C MET A 820 2.75 -6.24 15.46
N ASP A 821 3.98 -6.37 15.95
CA ASP A 821 4.93 -7.35 15.45
C ASP A 821 5.25 -8.42 16.51
N ALA A 822 5.17 -9.69 16.10
CA ALA A 822 5.84 -10.81 16.74
C ALA A 822 7.30 -10.87 16.28
N ILE A 823 8.21 -10.87 17.24
CA ILE A 823 9.65 -10.90 16.98
C ILE A 823 10.20 -12.21 17.55
N GLN A 824 10.83 -12.98 16.67
CA GLN A 824 11.63 -14.15 17.01
C GLN A 824 13.11 -13.78 16.88
N PRO A 825 13.80 -13.48 17.99
CA PRO A 825 15.23 -13.22 17.98
C PRO A 825 16.01 -14.40 17.40
N LEU A 826 17.03 -14.11 16.61
CA LEU A 826 18.03 -15.06 16.12
C LEU A 826 19.36 -14.94 16.90
N TYR A 827 19.28 -14.36 18.10
CA TYR A 827 20.35 -14.24 19.09
C TYR A 827 19.85 -14.65 20.48
N GLU A 828 20.77 -15.04 21.36
CA GLU A 828 20.44 -15.32 22.75
C GLU A 828 20.33 -14.02 23.55
N TYR A 829 19.26 -13.91 24.35
CA TYR A 829 19.03 -12.79 25.24
C TYR A 829 18.51 -13.27 26.60
N ASP A 830 18.58 -12.39 27.60
CA ASP A 830 18.05 -12.60 28.95
C ASP A 830 17.14 -11.42 29.31
N SER A 831 15.85 -11.68 29.52
CA SER A 831 14.87 -10.64 29.84
C SER A 831 15.08 -10.01 31.22
N SER A 832 15.89 -10.61 32.10
CA SER A 832 16.30 -9.96 33.35
C SER A 832 17.39 -8.89 33.16
N ILE A 833 17.92 -8.75 31.94
CA ILE A 833 18.92 -7.75 31.56
C ILE A 833 18.24 -6.73 30.64
N ALA A 834 18.34 -5.44 30.98
CA ALA A 834 17.86 -4.37 30.11
C ALA A 834 18.84 -4.15 28.95
N TYR A 835 20.12 -3.96 29.28
CA TYR A 835 21.22 -3.83 28.32
C TYR A 835 22.44 -4.60 28.76
N TYR A 836 23.09 -5.25 27.80
CA TYR A 836 24.42 -5.85 27.94
C TYR A 836 25.35 -5.21 26.92
N VAL A 837 26.46 -4.62 27.38
CA VAL A 837 27.46 -3.99 26.52
C VAL A 837 28.81 -4.66 26.70
N ASP A 838 29.36 -5.20 25.62
CA ASP A 838 30.77 -5.64 25.56
C ASP A 838 31.59 -4.48 24.98
N CYS A 839 32.23 -3.72 25.86
CA CYS A 839 32.86 -2.46 25.47
C CYS A 839 34.16 -2.75 24.72
N GLY A 840 34.28 -2.25 23.49
CA GLY A 840 35.45 -2.49 22.66
C GLY A 840 35.39 -3.77 21.83
N ASP A 841 34.21 -4.37 21.71
CA ASP A 841 33.98 -5.53 20.85
C ASP A 841 34.18 -5.16 19.37
N HIS A 842 34.91 -6.03 18.66
CA HIS A 842 35.22 -5.85 17.25
C HIS A 842 34.21 -6.54 16.33
N ASN A 843 33.37 -7.44 16.86
CA ASN A 843 32.23 -8.01 16.14
C ASN A 843 30.99 -7.96 17.03
N THR A 844 30.21 -6.89 16.85
CA THR A 844 29.09 -6.58 17.74
C THR A 844 27.92 -7.56 17.67
N THR A 845 27.99 -8.56 16.77
CA THR A 845 26.93 -9.56 16.56
C THR A 845 27.12 -10.85 17.36
N THR A 846 28.30 -11.05 17.94
CA THR A 846 28.67 -12.27 18.68
C THR A 846 28.67 -11.99 20.18
N VAL A 847 27.98 -12.83 20.96
CA VAL A 847 28.09 -12.81 22.43
C VAL A 847 29.01 -13.95 22.86
N THR A 848 29.89 -13.72 23.83
CA THR A 848 30.96 -14.67 24.16
C THR A 848 30.67 -15.44 25.45
N GLY A 849 31.14 -16.69 25.52
CA GLY A 849 31.01 -17.52 26.72
C GLY A 849 29.57 -17.87 27.11
N ARG A 850 29.13 -17.40 28.29
CA ARG A 850 27.78 -17.64 28.85
C ARG A 850 26.93 -16.36 28.91
N ASP A 851 27.42 -15.28 28.32
CA ASP A 851 26.73 -13.99 28.34
C ASP A 851 25.59 -13.95 27.34
N LYS A 852 24.62 -13.09 27.62
CA LYS A 852 23.39 -12.93 26.85
C LYS A 852 23.09 -11.45 26.70
N LEU A 853 22.55 -11.07 25.55
CA LEU A 853 22.11 -9.70 25.30
C LEU A 853 20.91 -9.34 26.20
N GLY A 854 20.66 -8.04 26.37
CA GLY A 854 19.48 -7.55 27.08
C GLY A 854 18.23 -7.51 26.19
N MET A 855 17.07 -7.30 26.81
CA MET A 855 15.80 -7.18 26.07
C MET A 855 15.75 -5.96 25.12
N TYR A 856 16.60 -4.96 25.33
CA TYR A 856 16.62 -3.70 24.57
C TYR A 856 17.80 -3.57 23.61
N ASN A 857 18.63 -4.60 23.44
CA ASN A 857 19.69 -4.57 22.44
C ASN A 857 19.94 -5.91 21.74
N CYS A 858 20.18 -5.84 20.43
CA CYS A 858 20.43 -6.99 19.56
C CYS A 858 21.91 -7.16 19.19
N ILE A 859 22.76 -6.22 19.60
CA ILE A 859 24.21 -6.17 19.39
C ILE A 859 24.93 -5.74 20.68
N THR A 860 26.20 -6.10 20.82
CA THR A 860 26.99 -5.91 22.04
C THR A 860 27.59 -4.50 22.19
N GLU A 861 27.72 -3.74 21.11
CA GLU A 861 28.16 -2.33 21.15
C GLU A 861 27.66 -1.55 19.92
N GLN A 862 27.37 -0.25 20.10
CA GLN A 862 27.10 0.69 19.00
C GLN A 862 27.35 2.14 19.44
N LEU A 863 27.39 3.06 18.46
CA LEU A 863 27.21 4.49 18.72
C LEU A 863 25.78 4.75 19.18
N TYR A 864 25.57 5.82 19.96
CA TYR A 864 24.25 6.19 20.45
C TYR A 864 23.24 6.34 19.30
N GLY A 865 22.30 5.40 19.23
CA GLY A 865 21.35 5.27 18.13
C GLY A 865 20.31 4.20 18.42
N ALA A 866 19.30 4.10 17.56
CA ALA A 866 18.23 3.11 17.71
C ALA A 866 18.74 1.69 17.41
N ASP A 867 18.47 0.76 18.30
CA ASP A 867 18.69 -0.66 18.08
C ASP A 867 17.78 -1.20 16.96
N GLU A 868 18.34 -2.01 16.05
CA GLU A 868 17.65 -2.47 14.84
C GLU A 868 16.41 -3.33 15.13
N VAL A 869 16.41 -4.11 16.22
CA VAL A 869 15.31 -5.01 16.55
C VAL A 869 14.30 -4.33 17.45
N THR A 870 14.77 -3.64 18.49
CA THR A 870 13.91 -3.11 19.56
C THR A 870 13.49 -1.66 19.35
N GLY A 871 14.25 -0.90 18.54
CA GLY A 871 14.07 0.53 18.33
C GLY A 871 14.58 1.43 19.45
N LYS A 872 15.02 0.86 20.57
CA LYS A 872 15.49 1.63 21.74
C LYS A 872 16.81 2.32 21.46
N LYS A 873 16.92 3.60 21.85
CA LYS A 873 18.17 4.34 21.67
C LYS A 873 19.18 3.97 22.76
N TRP A 874 20.36 3.50 22.35
CA TRP A 874 21.46 3.27 23.30
C TRP A 874 22.81 3.31 22.58
N GLY A 875 23.88 3.43 23.36
CA GLY A 875 25.24 3.27 22.85
C GLY A 875 26.22 4.31 23.38
N LEU A 876 27.40 4.29 22.78
CA LEU A 876 28.50 5.22 23.07
C LEU A 876 28.14 6.63 22.61
N VAL A 877 28.27 7.61 23.50
CA VAL A 877 28.07 9.03 23.21
C VAL A 877 29.42 9.64 22.87
N ASP A 878 29.76 9.65 21.59
CA ASP A 878 30.99 10.26 21.06
C ASP A 878 30.81 10.66 19.58
N ASP A 879 31.74 11.47 19.07
CA ASP A 879 31.76 11.91 17.67
C ASP A 879 32.40 10.83 16.77
N SER A 880 31.68 10.43 15.71
CA SER A 880 32.09 9.41 14.75
C SER A 880 32.82 9.96 13.52
N GLU A 881 32.76 11.28 13.29
CA GLU A 881 33.28 11.92 12.07
C GLU A 881 34.75 12.37 12.18
N ASP A 882 35.24 12.65 13.40
CA ASP A 882 36.62 13.09 13.62
C ASP A 882 37.57 11.94 13.98
N GLN A 883 38.20 11.32 12.97
CA GLN A 883 39.23 10.29 13.14
C GLN A 883 40.67 10.84 13.03
N TYR A 884 41.04 11.90 13.74
CA TYR A 884 42.42 12.42 13.66
C TYR A 884 43.48 11.43 14.21
N ASN A 885 44.47 11.03 13.41
CA ASN A 885 45.65 10.19 13.74
C ASN A 885 45.44 8.66 13.99
N GLY A 886 44.79 7.96 13.08
CA GLY A 886 44.95 6.51 12.89
C GLY A 886 44.00 5.94 11.85
N SER A 887 44.32 4.78 11.28
CA SER A 887 43.38 4.01 10.45
C SER A 887 42.81 2.87 11.29
N GLY A 888 41.48 2.73 11.35
CA GLY A 888 40.84 1.58 11.99
C GLY A 888 41.45 0.26 11.48
N LYS A 889 41.78 -0.66 12.39
CA LYS A 889 42.45 -1.94 12.07
C LYS A 889 41.48 -3.12 11.99
N SER A 890 40.19 -2.87 12.20
CA SER A 890 39.12 -3.87 12.39
C SER A 890 37.73 -3.22 12.26
N SER A 891 36.69 -4.02 12.42
CA SER A 891 35.27 -3.63 12.42
C SER A 891 34.75 -3.01 13.73
N GLY A 892 35.61 -2.81 14.73
CA GLY A 892 35.22 -2.15 15.99
C GLY A 892 34.88 -0.67 15.81
N ILE A 893 34.22 -0.07 16.82
CA ILE A 893 33.73 1.31 16.75
C ILE A 893 34.83 2.29 17.18
N TYR A 894 35.51 2.93 16.24
CA TYR A 894 36.53 3.96 16.48
C TYR A 894 35.92 5.36 16.40
N THR A 895 36.05 6.14 17.47
CA THR A 895 35.51 7.52 17.56
C THR A 895 36.62 8.55 17.80
N ALA A 896 36.23 9.82 17.86
CA ALA A 896 37.16 10.93 18.08
C ALA A 896 37.93 10.77 19.40
N ASN A 897 37.25 10.39 20.47
CA ASN A 897 37.80 10.38 21.81
C ASN A 897 38.05 8.98 22.38
N THR A 898 37.46 7.92 21.80
CA THR A 898 37.53 6.56 22.38
C THR A 898 37.70 5.46 21.35
N TRP A 899 38.61 4.52 21.59
CA TRP A 899 38.91 3.42 20.68
C TRP A 899 38.71 2.06 21.36
N PRO A 900 38.32 1.01 20.61
CA PRO A 900 38.39 -0.36 21.07
C PRO A 900 39.86 -0.81 21.15
N ASP A 901 40.18 -1.85 21.93
CA ASP A 901 41.54 -2.39 22.00
C ASP A 901 42.02 -2.87 20.62
N GLU A 902 42.91 -2.10 20.02
CA GLU A 902 43.48 -2.38 18.70
C GLU A 902 44.54 -3.48 18.70
N ALA A 903 44.98 -3.94 19.88
CA ALA A 903 45.91 -5.05 20.01
C ALA A 903 45.20 -6.42 20.00
N ASN A 904 43.90 -6.45 20.30
CA ASN A 904 43.09 -7.66 20.36
C ASN A 904 41.83 -7.52 19.49
N THR A 905 41.98 -7.68 18.18
CA THR A 905 40.89 -7.54 17.20
C THR A 905 40.18 -8.85 16.89
N ALA A 906 40.44 -9.92 17.65
CA ALA A 906 39.83 -11.22 17.42
C ALA A 906 38.42 -11.27 18.03
N ASP A 907 37.46 -11.79 17.27
CA ASP A 907 36.11 -12.06 17.76
C ASP A 907 36.12 -13.19 18.82
N GLY A 908 35.17 -13.17 19.75
CA GLY A 908 35.01 -14.21 20.76
C GLY A 908 35.77 -13.99 22.07
N ALA A 909 36.35 -12.81 22.29
CA ALA A 909 37.00 -12.47 23.55
C ALA A 909 35.99 -12.42 24.70
N ASP A 910 36.34 -12.98 25.86
CA ASP A 910 35.53 -12.82 27.07
C ASP A 910 35.39 -11.31 27.39
N LYS A 911 34.20 -10.87 27.80
CA LYS A 911 33.89 -9.47 28.09
C LYS A 911 34.85 -8.77 29.06
N SER A 912 35.60 -9.53 29.86
CA SER A 912 36.62 -8.98 30.78
C SER A 912 37.99 -8.74 30.12
N TYR A 913 38.18 -9.20 28.89
CA TYR A 913 39.39 -9.05 28.09
C TYR A 913 39.20 -8.13 26.88
N SER A 914 37.96 -7.97 26.41
CA SER A 914 37.55 -6.87 25.55
C SER A 914 37.51 -5.57 26.36
N PHE A 915 37.97 -4.45 25.78
CA PHE A 915 37.86 -3.14 26.42
C PHE A 915 37.89 -1.98 25.42
N ARG A 916 37.17 -0.91 25.77
CA ARG A 916 37.24 0.41 25.15
C ARG A 916 38.05 1.35 26.00
N TYR A 917 38.81 2.23 25.35
CA TYR A 917 39.68 3.18 26.03
C TYR A 917 39.59 4.60 25.51
N THR A 918 39.87 5.58 26.37
CA THR A 918 40.05 6.98 25.95
C THR A 918 41.36 7.15 25.19
N LYS A 919 41.29 7.58 23.94
CA LYS A 919 42.40 7.76 23.00
C LYS A 919 43.53 8.67 23.53
N ASN A 920 44.74 8.55 23.00
CA ASN A 920 45.94 9.26 23.47
C ASN A 920 46.31 8.90 24.92
N GLN A 921 46.23 7.62 25.26
CA GLN A 921 46.31 7.03 26.60
C GLN A 921 47.57 7.39 27.41
N TYR A 922 48.63 7.91 26.79
CA TYR A 922 49.87 8.33 27.47
C TYR A 922 50.01 9.84 27.66
N GLU A 923 49.15 10.64 27.04
CA GLU A 923 49.15 12.10 27.12
C GLU A 923 48.52 12.58 28.43
N ALA A 924 49.13 13.62 29.02
CA ALA A 924 48.68 14.24 30.26
C ALA A 924 47.98 15.58 29.98
N GLY A 925 47.16 16.06 30.92
CA GLY A 925 46.47 17.35 30.80
C GLY A 925 45.20 17.30 29.93
N ILE A 926 44.75 16.11 29.55
CA ILE A 926 43.48 15.87 28.86
C ILE A 926 42.45 15.39 29.88
N ALA A 927 41.30 16.05 29.95
CA ALA A 927 40.19 15.59 30.78
C ALA A 927 39.66 14.26 30.22
N ARG A 928 39.74 13.18 30.98
CA ARG A 928 39.32 11.85 30.53
C ARG A 928 37.85 11.63 30.82
N HIS A 929 37.08 11.42 29.75
CA HIS A 929 35.68 11.03 29.82
C HIS A 929 35.35 9.96 28.79
N LEU A 930 34.43 9.07 29.15
CA LEU A 930 33.86 8.02 28.30
C LEU A 930 32.42 7.83 28.76
N ASP A 931 31.46 8.05 27.86
CA ASP A 931 30.06 8.19 28.21
C ASP A 931 29.19 7.25 27.35
N TYR A 932 28.27 6.52 27.98
CA TYR A 932 27.21 5.78 27.31
C TYR A 932 25.85 6.34 27.71
N SER A 933 24.86 6.26 26.82
CA SER A 933 23.46 6.57 27.12
C SER A 933 22.55 5.40 26.75
N PHE A 934 21.48 5.22 27.52
CA PHE A 934 20.52 4.12 27.42
C PHE A 934 19.10 4.64 27.64
N GLU A 935 18.22 4.46 26.66
CA GLU A 935 16.79 4.69 26.81
C GLU A 935 16.19 3.58 27.68
N LEU A 936 15.59 3.94 28.80
CA LEU A 936 15.04 3.03 29.80
C LEU A 936 13.73 3.58 30.37
N PRO A 937 12.77 2.72 30.73
CA PRO A 937 11.65 3.13 31.56
C PRO A 937 12.12 3.81 32.86
N ASN A 938 11.27 4.65 33.45
CA ASN A 938 11.53 5.18 34.78
C ASN A 938 11.51 4.04 35.80
N GLY A 939 12.46 4.04 36.73
CA GLY A 939 12.61 2.96 37.70
C GLY A 939 13.99 2.90 38.32
N ASN A 940 14.22 1.88 39.16
CA ASN A 940 15.51 1.63 39.77
C ASN A 940 16.24 0.51 39.04
N TYR A 941 17.52 0.73 38.79
CA TYR A 941 18.38 -0.17 38.04
C TYR A 941 19.67 -0.44 38.80
N SER A 942 20.12 -1.69 38.74
CA SER A 942 21.46 -2.14 39.13
C SER A 942 22.36 -2.10 37.91
N ILE A 943 23.54 -1.52 38.09
CA ILE A 943 24.56 -1.37 37.06
C ILE A 943 25.80 -2.10 37.51
N GLU A 944 26.29 -3.00 36.67
CA GLU A 944 27.54 -3.73 36.84
C GLU A 944 28.55 -3.29 35.78
N LEU A 945 29.78 -2.97 36.20
CA LEU A 945 30.86 -2.50 35.33
C LEU A 945 32.15 -3.25 35.65
N ALA A 946 33.08 -3.34 34.70
CA ALA A 946 34.46 -3.74 34.99
C ALA A 946 35.47 -2.89 34.22
N PHE A 947 36.64 -2.70 34.82
CA PHE A 947 37.72 -1.87 34.28
C PHE A 947 39.03 -2.66 34.23
N THR A 948 39.94 -2.25 33.35
CA THR A 948 41.27 -2.86 33.21
C THR A 948 42.36 -1.78 33.15
N ASP A 949 43.60 -2.09 33.52
CA ASP A 949 44.75 -1.19 33.31
C ASP A 949 45.89 -1.94 32.58
N PRO A 950 45.74 -2.19 31.27
CA PRO A 950 46.71 -2.95 30.49
C PRO A 950 48.05 -2.21 30.33
N TRP A 951 48.07 -0.89 30.54
CA TRP A 951 49.21 -0.02 30.21
C TRP A 951 49.81 0.71 31.41
N GLY A 952 49.27 0.54 32.61
CA GLY A 952 49.74 1.21 33.83
C GLY A 952 49.36 2.69 33.93
N CYS A 953 48.37 3.14 33.15
CA CYS A 953 48.02 4.56 32.96
C CYS A 953 46.51 4.86 33.03
N SER A 954 45.70 3.95 33.54
CA SER A 954 44.25 4.13 33.69
C SER A 954 43.73 3.85 35.09
N LYS A 955 44.47 4.23 36.13
CA LYS A 955 44.17 3.87 37.51
C LYS A 955 43.00 4.68 38.06
N ASN A 956 42.24 4.03 38.95
CA ASN A 956 41.20 4.66 39.79
C ASN A 956 40.10 5.44 39.04
N PRO A 957 39.49 4.91 37.96
CA PRO A 957 38.36 5.59 37.34
C PRO A 957 37.18 5.69 38.31
N THR A 958 36.41 6.77 38.20
CA THR A 958 35.14 6.96 38.91
C THR A 958 34.00 6.88 37.91
N ALA A 959 33.00 6.06 38.23
CA ALA A 959 31.82 5.87 37.41
C ALA A 959 30.61 6.54 38.06
N TYR A 960 29.89 7.32 37.28
CA TYR A 960 28.65 7.99 37.66
C TYR A 960 27.50 7.48 36.80
N ALA A 961 26.31 7.48 37.35
CA ALA A 961 25.08 7.51 36.60
C ALA A 961 24.53 8.94 36.60
N ASN A 962 24.01 9.39 35.46
CA ASN A 962 23.32 10.68 35.31
C ASN A 962 24.20 11.87 35.74
N TYR A 963 25.48 11.86 35.36
CA TYR A 963 26.45 12.89 35.76
C TYR A 963 25.99 14.30 35.35
N GLY A 964 26.01 15.23 36.30
CA GLY A 964 25.54 16.60 36.13
C GLY A 964 24.01 16.77 36.13
N LYS A 965 23.23 15.69 36.23
CA LYS A 965 21.76 15.75 36.38
C LYS A 965 21.35 15.81 37.86
N SER A 966 20.11 16.19 38.14
CA SER A 966 19.57 16.30 39.52
C SER A 966 19.49 14.95 40.26
N ASN A 967 19.50 13.84 39.52
CA ASN A 967 19.46 12.46 39.99
C ASN A 967 20.81 11.74 39.80
N GLU A 968 21.93 12.49 39.79
CA GLU A 968 23.27 11.92 39.74
C GLU A 968 23.49 10.90 40.87
N ALA A 969 24.09 9.76 40.54
CA ALA A 969 24.50 8.74 41.49
C ALA A 969 25.93 8.27 41.22
N VAL A 970 26.74 8.13 42.26
CA VAL A 970 28.08 7.55 42.15
C VAL A 970 27.95 6.03 42.13
N LEU A 971 28.34 5.39 41.03
CA LEU A 971 28.30 3.92 40.87
C LEU A 971 29.51 3.25 41.50
N ALA A 972 30.70 3.84 41.31
CA ALA A 972 31.95 3.40 41.92
C ALA A 972 32.96 4.55 41.99
N THR A 973 33.65 4.70 43.12
CA THR A 973 34.77 5.65 43.28
C THR A 973 36.08 4.88 43.35
N ASN A 974 37.10 5.34 42.63
CA ASN A 974 38.40 4.65 42.52
C ASN A 974 38.23 3.16 42.20
N ALA A 975 37.45 2.86 41.15
CA ALA A 975 37.11 1.49 40.80
C ALA A 975 38.39 0.66 40.53
N PRO A 976 38.43 -0.61 40.99
CA PRO A 976 39.53 -1.50 40.70
C PRO A 976 39.65 -1.73 39.19
N THR A 977 40.90 -1.73 38.70
CA THR A 977 41.24 -1.92 37.28
C THR A 977 41.86 -3.30 37.04
N ASP A 978 41.49 -4.28 37.87
CA ASP A 978 41.91 -5.68 37.82
C ASP A 978 40.85 -6.60 37.20
N ARG A 979 39.86 -6.01 36.52
CA ARG A 979 38.70 -6.66 35.88
C ARG A 979 37.67 -7.26 36.85
N SER A 980 37.77 -6.94 38.13
CA SER A 980 36.69 -7.26 39.07
C SER A 980 35.44 -6.42 38.79
N ALA A 981 34.27 -7.04 38.97
CA ALA A 981 32.99 -6.37 38.80
C ALA A 981 32.75 -5.37 39.93
N VAL A 982 32.39 -4.14 39.58
CA VAL A 982 31.83 -3.14 40.50
C VAL A 982 30.34 -2.97 40.26
N LYS A 983 29.58 -2.70 41.32
CA LYS A 983 28.12 -2.57 41.27
C LYS A 983 27.66 -1.27 41.90
N GLY A 984 26.72 -0.60 41.25
CA GLY A 984 26.02 0.57 41.75
C GLY A 984 24.54 0.52 41.38
N ASN A 985 23.74 1.41 41.97
CA ASN A 985 22.33 1.57 41.63
C ASN A 985 22.07 2.98 41.12
N ALA A 986 21.14 3.13 40.18
CA ALA A 986 20.69 4.43 39.68
C ALA A 986 19.16 4.45 39.52
N LYS A 987 18.59 5.64 39.64
CA LYS A 987 17.17 5.89 39.36
C LYS A 987 17.02 6.65 38.05
N VAL A 988 16.20 6.11 37.15
CA VAL A 988 15.79 6.76 35.89
C VAL A 988 14.49 7.51 36.13
N THR A 989 14.42 8.78 35.72
CA THR A 989 13.25 9.66 35.95
C THR A 989 12.76 10.38 34.70
N ASP A 990 13.58 10.41 33.65
CA ASP A 990 13.40 11.14 32.40
C ASP A 990 13.49 10.21 31.18
N GLY A 991 13.32 8.89 31.37
CA GLY A 991 13.38 7.90 30.29
C GLY A 991 14.80 7.57 29.80
N GLU A 992 15.84 8.11 30.43
CA GLU A 992 17.24 7.94 30.01
C GLU A 992 18.17 7.69 31.20
N LEU A 993 19.09 6.73 31.05
CA LEU A 993 20.22 6.52 31.94
C LEU A 993 21.51 6.84 31.21
N THR A 994 22.32 7.76 31.74
CA THR A 994 23.70 7.95 31.26
C THR A 994 24.69 7.30 32.22
N ILE A 995 25.69 6.61 31.68
CA ILE A 995 26.84 6.10 32.45
C ILE A 995 28.06 6.92 32.04
N ASN A 996 28.65 7.61 33.00
CA ASN A 996 29.68 8.60 32.76
C ASN A 996 30.94 8.26 33.54
N LEU A 997 32.04 8.02 32.83
CA LEU A 997 33.32 7.62 33.42
C LEU A 997 34.27 8.81 33.46
N ARG A 998 34.91 9.06 34.61
CA ARG A 998 35.88 10.17 34.78
C ARG A 998 37.15 9.64 35.46
N SER A 999 38.32 10.16 35.08
CA SER A 999 39.59 9.83 35.73
C SER A 999 40.56 11.00 35.67
N ASP A 1000 41.36 11.14 36.75
CA ASP A 1000 42.50 12.07 36.81
C ASP A 1000 43.79 11.44 36.23
N ASP A 1001 43.78 10.12 35.94
CA ASP A 1001 44.88 9.45 35.25
C ASP A 1001 44.82 9.69 33.73
N LYS A 1002 45.80 9.17 33.00
CA LYS A 1002 46.00 9.44 31.58
C LYS A 1002 45.02 8.69 30.67
N ALA A 1003 44.27 7.72 31.17
CA ALA A 1003 43.27 7.00 30.39
C ALA A 1003 42.14 6.42 31.26
N ILE A 1004 41.06 6.02 30.61
CA ILE A 1004 40.01 5.14 31.15
C ILE A 1004 39.96 3.92 30.23
N ASN A 1005 39.92 2.70 30.78
CA ASN A 1005 39.61 1.48 30.02
C ASN A 1005 38.42 0.76 30.68
N ILE A 1006 37.31 0.62 29.96
CA ILE A 1006 36.12 -0.10 30.41
C ILE A 1006 35.93 -1.38 29.60
N CYS A 1007 35.62 -2.47 30.29
CA CYS A 1007 35.45 -3.80 29.70
C CYS A 1007 34.00 -4.08 29.31
N TYR A 1008 33.04 -3.86 30.23
CA TYR A 1008 31.63 -4.13 29.96
C TYR A 1008 30.70 -3.30 30.84
N ILE A 1009 29.43 -3.25 30.43
CA ILE A 1009 28.32 -2.66 31.17
C ILE A 1009 27.16 -3.66 31.17
N ILE A 1010 26.57 -3.95 32.34
CA ILE A 1010 25.32 -4.70 32.44
C ILE A 1010 24.32 -3.92 33.28
N ILE A 1011 23.15 -3.65 32.71
CA ILE A 1011 22.06 -2.93 33.38
C ILE A 1011 20.91 -3.89 33.63
N ARG A 1012 20.46 -3.98 34.89
CA ARG A 1012 19.34 -4.83 35.31
C ARG A 1012 18.29 -4.01 36.05
N PRO A 1013 17.00 -4.16 35.75
CA PRO A 1013 15.96 -3.60 36.61
C PRO A 1013 16.01 -4.25 38.00
N THR A 1014 15.93 -3.45 39.07
CA THR A 1014 15.93 -3.96 40.47
C THR A 1014 14.60 -3.80 41.15
N ASP A 1015 13.93 -2.69 40.87
CA ASP A 1015 12.55 -2.41 41.19
C ASP A 1015 12.11 -1.52 40.03
N THR A 1016 11.49 -2.09 39.00
CA THR A 1016 10.68 -1.24 38.15
C THR A 1016 9.64 -0.64 39.10
N GLU A 1017 9.67 0.68 39.30
CA GLU A 1017 8.42 1.34 39.67
C GLU A 1017 7.48 0.92 38.54
N SER A 1018 6.61 -0.04 38.86
CA SER A 1018 5.58 -0.56 37.97
C SER A 1018 5.03 0.64 37.22
N ALA A 1019 5.14 0.61 35.89
CA ALA A 1019 4.70 1.68 35.00
C ALA A 1019 3.49 2.37 35.62
N SER A 1020 3.66 3.65 35.99
CA SER A 1020 2.66 4.50 36.68
C SER A 1020 1.29 3.82 36.85
N VAL A 1021 0.98 3.33 38.06
CA VAL A 1021 -0.28 2.61 38.41
C VAL A 1021 -1.54 3.48 38.30
N LYS A 1022 -1.45 4.68 37.71
CA LYS A 1022 -2.61 5.50 37.36
C LYS A 1022 -3.39 4.83 36.22
N GLY A 1023 -4.31 3.96 36.61
CA GLY A 1023 -5.23 3.26 35.72
C GLY A 1023 -5.45 1.78 36.03
N LYS A 1024 -5.24 1.30 37.26
CA LYS A 1024 -5.61 -0.09 37.60
C LYS A 1024 -7.11 -0.33 37.36
N LYS A 1025 -7.50 -1.42 36.69
CA LYS A 1025 -8.93 -1.80 36.56
C LYS A 1025 -9.59 -1.81 37.95
N GLY A 1026 -10.65 -1.02 38.11
CA GLY A 1026 -11.37 -0.78 39.36
C GLY A 1026 -11.01 0.51 40.11
N ASP A 1027 -9.85 1.12 39.87
CA ASP A 1027 -9.40 2.37 40.51
C ASP A 1027 -9.74 3.56 39.61
N VAL A 1028 -11.02 3.92 39.59
CA VAL A 1028 -11.61 4.90 38.66
C VAL A 1028 -11.33 6.33 39.11
N ASN A 1029 -11.05 6.58 40.38
CA ASN A 1029 -10.66 7.90 40.85
C ASN A 1029 -9.13 8.14 40.79
N LEU A 1030 -8.35 7.11 40.43
CA LEU A 1030 -6.89 7.11 40.27
C LEU A 1030 -6.13 7.41 41.57
N ASP A 1031 -6.69 7.03 42.71
CA ASP A 1031 -6.09 7.20 44.03
C ASP A 1031 -5.24 6.00 44.48
N SER A 1032 -5.08 5.00 43.61
CA SER A 1032 -4.36 3.74 43.84
C SER A 1032 -5.09 2.74 44.74
N THR A 1033 -6.35 2.98 45.08
CA THR A 1033 -7.22 2.04 45.80
C THR A 1033 -8.45 1.67 44.97
N VAL A 1034 -9.07 0.52 45.27
CA VAL A 1034 -10.31 0.08 44.61
C VAL A 1034 -11.38 -0.04 45.68
N ASP A 1035 -12.16 1.02 45.83
CA ASP A 1035 -13.13 1.18 46.91
C ASP A 1035 -14.46 1.82 46.45
N ILE A 1036 -15.29 2.23 47.41
CA ILE A 1036 -16.61 2.80 47.12
C ILE A 1036 -16.51 4.15 46.39
N ALA A 1037 -15.43 4.92 46.58
CA ALA A 1037 -15.23 6.18 45.90
C ALA A 1037 -15.10 5.99 44.38
N ASP A 1038 -14.47 4.89 43.94
CA ASP A 1038 -14.43 4.52 42.51
C ASP A 1038 -15.81 4.23 41.95
N ALA A 1039 -16.62 3.47 42.69
CA ALA A 1039 -18.00 3.18 42.31
C ALA A 1039 -18.86 4.44 42.23
N VAL A 1040 -18.56 5.47 43.02
CA VAL A 1040 -19.24 6.77 42.95
C VAL A 1040 -18.87 7.52 41.67
N VAL A 1041 -17.59 7.58 41.31
CA VAL A 1041 -17.14 8.22 40.06
C VAL A 1041 -17.73 7.49 38.85
N MET A 1042 -17.62 6.16 38.85
CA MET A 1042 -18.16 5.30 37.80
C MET A 1042 -19.69 5.43 37.65
N ASN A 1043 -20.43 5.44 38.77
CA ASN A 1043 -21.89 5.60 38.72
C ASN A 1043 -22.29 6.99 38.22
N LYS A 1044 -21.54 8.05 38.54
CA LYS A 1044 -21.80 9.39 37.98
C LYS A 1044 -21.51 9.43 36.48
N TYR A 1045 -20.46 8.75 36.03
CA TYR A 1045 -20.14 8.60 34.61
C TYR A 1045 -21.27 7.88 33.85
N ILE A 1046 -21.69 6.70 34.34
CA ILE A 1046 -22.78 5.90 33.75
C ILE A 1046 -24.10 6.71 33.69
N LEU A 1047 -24.34 7.58 34.67
CA LEU A 1047 -25.51 8.47 34.71
C LEU A 1047 -25.35 9.76 33.89
N GLY A 1048 -24.23 9.95 33.18
CA GLY A 1048 -23.95 11.13 32.37
C GLY A 1048 -23.76 12.42 33.19
N LYS A 1049 -23.41 12.31 34.48
CA LYS A 1049 -23.27 13.44 35.41
C LYS A 1049 -21.84 13.95 35.56
N GLU A 1050 -20.85 13.16 35.15
CA GLU A 1050 -19.42 13.50 35.25
C GLU A 1050 -18.69 12.84 34.07
N SER A 1051 -17.76 13.56 33.44
CA SER A 1051 -16.84 13.00 32.44
C SER A 1051 -15.62 12.44 33.13
N ILE A 1052 -15.06 11.35 32.61
CA ILE A 1052 -13.87 10.71 33.13
C ILE A 1052 -12.71 10.87 32.15
N THR A 1053 -11.48 10.99 32.66
CA THR A 1053 -10.28 11.03 31.81
C THR A 1053 -10.05 9.66 31.17
N GLY A 1054 -9.13 9.56 30.18
CA GLY A 1054 -8.80 8.26 29.58
C GLY A 1054 -8.24 7.24 30.57
N GLU A 1055 -7.49 7.70 31.57
CA GLU A 1055 -6.96 6.84 32.63
C GLU A 1055 -8.10 6.28 33.50
N GLN A 1056 -9.08 7.11 33.82
CA GLN A 1056 -10.28 6.72 34.58
C GLN A 1056 -11.21 5.82 33.76
N ALA A 1057 -11.34 6.06 32.44
CA ALA A 1057 -12.13 5.23 31.54
C ALA A 1057 -11.53 3.84 31.42
N TYR A 1058 -10.22 3.74 31.21
CA TYR A 1058 -9.53 2.45 31.21
C TYR A 1058 -9.74 1.74 32.55
N ALA A 1059 -9.55 2.42 33.68
CA ALA A 1059 -9.79 1.84 35.00
C ALA A 1059 -11.26 1.40 35.21
N ALA A 1060 -12.21 2.11 34.61
CA ALA A 1060 -13.64 1.81 34.76
C ALA A 1060 -14.09 0.61 33.93
N ASP A 1061 -13.42 0.29 32.83
CA ASP A 1061 -13.71 -0.86 31.96
C ASP A 1061 -13.13 -2.17 32.54
N ILE A 1062 -13.65 -2.62 33.68
CA ILE A 1062 -13.12 -3.78 34.41
C ILE A 1062 -13.20 -5.07 33.58
N MET A 1063 -14.20 -5.21 32.73
CA MET A 1063 -14.40 -6.39 31.90
C MET A 1063 -13.55 -6.40 30.63
N SER A 1064 -12.83 -5.30 30.35
CA SER A 1064 -11.99 -5.15 29.15
C SER A 1064 -12.78 -5.35 27.85
N ASP A 1065 -14.06 -4.95 27.88
CA ASP A 1065 -14.90 -4.88 26.70
C ASP A 1065 -14.85 -3.48 26.04
N ALA A 1066 -14.02 -2.60 26.62
CA ALA A 1066 -13.74 -1.24 26.20
C ALA A 1066 -14.91 -0.26 26.40
N ASN A 1067 -16.00 -0.63 27.07
CA ASN A 1067 -17.13 0.27 27.28
C ASN A 1067 -17.54 0.32 28.76
N PRO A 1068 -16.97 1.24 29.58
CA PRO A 1068 -17.27 1.31 30.99
C PRO A 1068 -18.77 1.51 31.24
N ASP A 1069 -19.44 0.46 31.69
CA ASP A 1069 -20.89 0.47 31.79
C ASP A 1069 -21.43 -0.18 33.08
N ILE A 1070 -22.73 -0.45 33.09
CA ILE A 1070 -23.40 -1.02 34.25
C ILE A 1070 -22.86 -2.41 34.61
N PHE A 1071 -22.36 -3.19 33.64
CA PHE A 1071 -21.78 -4.51 33.84
C PHE A 1071 -20.39 -4.42 34.45
N ASP A 1072 -19.58 -3.44 34.05
CA ASP A 1072 -18.35 -3.15 34.76
C ASP A 1072 -18.63 -2.68 36.19
N MET A 1073 -19.70 -1.90 36.41
CA MET A 1073 -20.10 -1.50 37.76
C MET A 1073 -20.55 -2.70 38.62
N LEU A 1074 -21.08 -3.76 38.00
CA LEU A 1074 -21.36 -5.03 38.68
C LEU A 1074 -20.06 -5.76 39.07
N MET A 1075 -19.07 -5.78 38.18
CA MET A 1075 -17.74 -6.34 38.48
C MET A 1075 -16.99 -5.53 39.52
N MET A 1076 -17.08 -4.20 39.47
CA MET A 1076 -16.54 -3.29 40.47
C MET A 1076 -17.11 -3.59 41.86
N ARG A 1077 -18.44 -3.76 41.97
CA ARG A 1077 -19.07 -4.16 43.24
C ARG A 1077 -18.50 -5.47 43.77
N LYS A 1078 -18.22 -6.44 42.89
CA LYS A 1078 -17.60 -7.71 43.25
C LYS A 1078 -16.16 -7.51 43.74
N MET A 1079 -15.38 -6.66 43.07
CA MET A 1079 -14.01 -6.30 43.47
C MET A 1079 -13.98 -5.61 44.84
N ILE A 1080 -14.87 -4.64 45.07
CA ILE A 1080 -15.00 -3.94 46.36
C ILE A 1080 -15.41 -4.91 47.47
N SER A 1081 -16.35 -5.83 47.20
CA SER A 1081 -16.83 -6.80 48.20
C SER A 1081 -15.80 -7.85 48.61
N ASN A 1082 -14.78 -8.11 47.78
CA ASN A 1082 -13.71 -9.06 48.09
C ASN A 1082 -12.54 -8.42 48.86
N ASN A 1083 -12.47 -7.09 48.92
CA ASN A 1083 -11.44 -6.31 49.62
C ASN A 1083 -11.92 -5.75 50.99
N ALA A 1084 -13.16 -6.07 51.40
CA ALA A 1084 -13.82 -5.56 52.61
C ALA A 1084 -13.73 -6.50 53.82
#